data_AF-A0A960NZW9-F1
#
_entry.id   AF-A0A960NZW9-F1
#
_cell.length_a   1.000
_cell.length_b   1.000
_cell.length_c   1.000
_cell.angle_alpha   90.00
_cell.angle_beta   90.00
_cell.angle_gamma   90.00
#
_symmetry.space_group_name_H-M   'P 1'
#
loop_
_entity.id
_entity.type
_entity.pdbx_description
1 polymer ?
#
loop_
_entity_poly.entity_id
_entity_poly.type
_entity_poly.pdbx_seq_one_letter_code
_entity_poly.pdbx_strand_id
1 'polypeptide(L)'
;MSPTEVPENLPAEISRALDAANLVPDDPAAPAQLAERLEAFWNAPLGSERLAEVRRLIRWMRNDPRPVSKRHAATPPITHSVVVRAVDRLVFRHEVLIAALEGSPALRERTAGALAELVEGAESLGFFGETGLPSGRGLGAELAVRIWAHLLPRSRERADLEELVHGLYRSKLDVDRLAGIPIARFRRLIGALTPPGGPNPWAPLPRGFADGFRLVLARMAAQGLRREIRERSTPCRLTESPFYRAARHGERLIAAWEEDRELGDRPEEFAAAVADCRRELSVVREQLEKKGVSVDVVFALEVLELSLDRLDAMAEIVRLPPGDERAGAVQRFVVMLAHRSAEDRSVRALLRRSVALLHRKIVDRSGEVGEHYVARDRREYRWMWTAALGGGLVTVGTAAIKVAVHALHLAPAAAGLLYSLNYAITFLLLQRFHLVLATKQPAMTAAKLAAILRDGQGAKRAEGIVDYSAAIVSTQLAATFGNVIAVSIGAFAFENLWHLLFSQPFVHREESRAIFESLSPVDSGTIFYSALTGVLLWAGSLCGGWLDNWSAYHRLPEAIARHPLGKRFGRERMARIAESVRENLAGWGTNVSLGFLLGMTPAVGAFLGVPLDVRHVTLNTGVLSLAASGLGAEWFQAGFFVRALVGVAVMFVLNLSVSFGLSLITATRAYGIGWGGVVDILKASWRRWTTHPGDFLLPPRTSGSR
;
A
#
# COMPACT_ATOMS: atom_id res chain seq x y z
N MET A 1 -45.93 37.58 3.34
CA MET A 1 -45.59 37.68 4.78
C MET A 1 -44.50 38.71 4.90
N SER A 2 -44.62 39.65 5.84
CA SER A 2 -43.65 40.73 6.04
C SER A 2 -42.26 40.16 6.31
N PRO A 3 -41.17 40.85 5.92
CA PRO A 3 -39.86 40.46 6.38
C PRO A 3 -39.87 40.58 7.91
N THR A 4 -39.69 39.46 8.60
CA THR A 4 -39.49 39.43 10.05
C THR A 4 -38.31 40.36 10.35
N GLU A 5 -38.61 41.52 10.96
CA GLU A 5 -37.60 42.50 11.34
C GLU A 5 -36.56 41.79 12.22
N VAL A 6 -35.30 41.87 11.80
CA VAL A 6 -34.17 41.42 12.62
C VAL A 6 -34.25 42.23 13.92
N PRO A 7 -34.24 41.59 15.10
CA PRO A 7 -34.28 42.31 16.36
C PRO A 7 -33.19 43.38 16.42
N GLU A 8 -33.52 44.61 16.83
CA GLU A 8 -32.55 45.74 16.91
C GLU A 8 -31.31 45.43 17.77
N ASN A 9 -31.37 44.41 18.64
CA ASN A 9 -30.24 43.95 19.46
C ASN A 9 -30.16 42.41 19.54
N LEU A 10 -29.60 41.79 18.49
CA LEU A 10 -29.41 40.34 18.37
C LEU A 10 -28.66 39.70 19.56
N PRO A 11 -27.55 40.28 20.08
CA PRO A 11 -26.86 39.74 21.25
C PRO A 11 -27.74 39.69 22.51
N ALA A 12 -28.57 40.70 22.74
CA ALA A 12 -29.49 40.74 23.87
C ALA A 12 -30.62 39.71 23.74
N GLU A 13 -31.08 39.44 22.53
CA GLU A 13 -32.07 38.38 22.27
C GLU A 13 -31.50 36.99 22.49
N ILE A 14 -30.29 36.71 21.98
CA ILE A 14 -29.59 35.46 22.24
C ILE A 14 -29.35 35.28 23.74
N SER A 15 -28.94 36.34 24.46
CA SER A 15 -28.73 36.27 25.91
C SER A 15 -30.02 35.93 26.66
N ARG A 16 -31.15 36.57 26.31
CA ARG A 16 -32.47 36.24 26.89
C ARG A 16 -32.89 34.79 26.62
N ALA A 17 -32.64 34.27 25.42
CA ALA A 17 -32.92 32.89 25.07
C ALA A 17 -32.07 31.89 25.88
N LEU A 18 -30.80 32.22 26.14
CA LEU A 18 -29.91 31.41 26.96
C LEU A 18 -30.31 31.42 28.44
N ASP A 19 -30.67 32.59 28.97
CA ASP A 19 -31.19 32.74 30.34
C ASP A 19 -32.46 31.90 30.54
N ALA A 20 -33.39 31.96 29.58
CA ALA A 20 -34.62 31.15 29.62
C ALA A 20 -34.35 29.63 29.56
N ALA A 21 -33.25 29.22 28.94
CA ALA A 21 -32.81 27.83 28.88
C ALA A 21 -31.94 27.40 30.08
N ASN A 22 -31.73 28.27 31.08
CA ASN A 22 -30.80 28.08 32.20
C ASN A 22 -29.37 27.72 31.76
N LEU A 23 -28.92 28.24 30.62
CA LEU A 23 -27.57 28.04 30.09
C LEU A 23 -26.68 29.24 30.45
N VAL A 24 -25.97 29.15 31.58
CA VAL A 24 -24.99 30.16 31.98
C VAL A 24 -23.71 29.99 31.14
N PRO A 25 -23.25 31.00 30.39
CA PRO A 25 -22.05 30.86 29.59
C PRO A 25 -20.76 30.85 30.41
N ASP A 26 -19.98 29.77 30.28
CA ASP A 26 -18.56 29.74 30.69
C ASP A 26 -17.72 30.77 29.91
N ASP A 27 -18.18 31.15 28.72
CA ASP A 27 -17.61 32.19 27.85
C ASP A 27 -18.64 33.33 27.70
N PRO A 28 -18.52 34.44 28.45
CA PRO A 28 -19.50 35.53 28.41
C PRO A 28 -19.57 36.24 27.05
N ALA A 29 -18.60 36.03 26.17
CA ALA A 29 -18.62 36.56 24.81
C ALA A 29 -19.37 35.65 23.81
N ALA A 30 -19.80 34.44 24.20
CA ALA A 30 -20.46 33.49 23.32
C ALA A 30 -21.75 34.02 22.65
N PRO A 31 -22.66 34.75 23.34
CA PRO A 31 -23.85 35.32 22.71
C PRO A 31 -23.51 36.33 21.60
N ALA A 32 -22.56 37.23 21.86
CA ALA A 32 -22.10 38.22 20.90
C ALA A 32 -21.37 37.59 19.70
N GLN A 33 -20.53 36.59 19.95
CA GLN A 33 -19.86 35.84 18.88
C GLN A 33 -20.87 35.08 18.00
N LEU A 34 -21.91 34.49 18.60
CA LEU A 34 -22.96 33.81 17.85
C LEU A 34 -23.75 34.80 16.99
N ALA A 35 -24.12 35.96 17.55
CA ALA A 35 -24.79 37.03 16.80
C ALA A 35 -23.98 37.45 15.56
N GLU A 36 -22.70 37.77 15.73
CA GLU A 36 -21.79 38.16 14.63
C GLU A 36 -21.77 37.10 13.50
N ARG A 37 -21.75 35.81 13.88
CA ARG A 37 -21.68 34.71 12.91
C ARG A 37 -23.00 34.47 12.19
N LEU A 38 -24.13 34.62 12.89
CA LEU A 38 -25.45 34.50 12.28
C LEU A 38 -25.72 35.66 11.32
N GLU A 39 -25.37 36.90 11.69
CA GLU A 39 -25.48 38.06 10.79
C GLU A 39 -24.59 37.91 9.56
N ALA A 40 -23.34 37.49 9.74
CA ALA A 40 -22.44 37.22 8.63
C ALA A 40 -23.01 36.16 7.69
N PHE A 41 -23.61 35.08 8.24
CA PHE A 41 -24.24 34.04 7.46
C PHE A 41 -25.48 34.53 6.69
N TRP A 42 -26.38 35.28 7.33
CA TRP A 42 -27.61 35.77 6.71
C TRP A 42 -27.35 36.79 5.59
N ASN A 43 -26.29 37.59 5.73
CA ASN A 43 -25.97 38.69 4.83
C ASN A 43 -24.96 38.31 3.73
N ALA A 44 -24.28 37.17 3.86
CA ALA A 44 -23.33 36.70 2.86
C ALA A 44 -24.03 36.42 1.51
N PRO A 45 -23.42 36.78 0.36
CA PRO A 45 -23.89 36.39 -0.97
C PRO A 45 -24.07 34.88 -1.11
N LEU A 46 -25.11 34.46 -1.83
CA LEU A 46 -25.35 33.05 -2.15
C LEU A 46 -24.14 32.44 -2.88
N GLY A 47 -23.89 31.15 -2.64
CA GLY A 47 -22.77 30.44 -3.22
C GLY A 47 -21.64 30.18 -2.23
N SER A 48 -20.40 30.29 -2.69
CA SER A 48 -19.19 29.92 -1.93
C SER A 48 -18.97 30.79 -0.69
N GLU A 49 -19.36 32.07 -0.72
CA GLU A 49 -19.23 32.99 0.41
C GLU A 49 -20.16 32.61 1.57
N ARG A 50 -21.46 32.40 1.31
CA ARG A 50 -22.40 31.91 2.33
C ARG A 50 -22.01 30.53 2.86
N LEU A 51 -21.48 29.65 2.01
CA LEU A 51 -20.94 28.36 2.45
C LEU A 51 -19.71 28.51 3.38
N ALA A 52 -18.85 29.50 3.12
CA ALA A 52 -17.71 29.81 3.97
C ALA A 52 -18.15 30.30 5.37
N GLU A 53 -19.23 31.09 5.46
CA GLU A 53 -19.80 31.50 6.76
C GLU A 53 -20.39 30.32 7.54
N VAL A 54 -21.09 29.39 6.88
CA VAL A 54 -21.51 28.12 7.52
C VAL A 54 -20.30 27.36 8.05
N ARG A 55 -19.18 27.30 7.30
CA ARG A 55 -17.94 26.68 7.80
C ARG A 55 -17.36 27.42 9.00
N ARG A 56 -17.46 28.75 9.08
CA ARG A 56 -17.00 29.52 10.24
C ARG A 56 -17.88 29.24 11.46
N LEU A 57 -19.20 29.19 11.29
CA LEU A 57 -20.15 28.85 12.35
C LEU A 57 -19.88 27.44 12.91
N ILE A 58 -19.70 26.44 12.04
CA ILE A 58 -19.41 25.06 12.46
C ILE A 58 -18.03 24.96 13.14
N ARG A 59 -17.01 25.68 12.67
CA ARG A 59 -15.70 25.74 13.35
C ARG A 59 -15.79 26.41 14.72
N TRP A 60 -16.60 27.45 14.85
CA TRP A 60 -16.87 28.09 16.14
C TRP A 60 -17.52 27.12 17.13
N MET A 61 -18.53 26.35 16.70
CA MET A 61 -19.14 25.29 17.51
C MET A 61 -18.15 24.21 17.96
N ARG A 62 -17.11 23.95 17.16
CA ARG A 62 -16.05 22.97 17.45
C ARG A 62 -14.90 23.52 18.30
N ASN A 63 -14.96 24.80 18.65
CA ASN A 63 -13.94 25.51 19.43
C ASN A 63 -12.52 25.35 18.87
N ASP A 64 -12.33 25.67 17.58
CA ASP A 64 -11.00 25.78 16.97
C ASP A 64 -10.44 27.20 17.19
N PRO A 65 -9.51 27.45 18.14
CA PRO A 65 -8.75 28.68 18.14
C PRO A 65 -7.91 28.66 16.86
N ARG A 66 -8.13 29.64 15.98
CA ARG A 66 -7.49 29.77 14.65
C ARG A 66 -6.03 29.28 14.65
N PRO A 67 -5.52 28.68 13.56
CA PRO A 67 -4.09 28.48 13.40
C PRO A 67 -3.44 29.86 13.23
N VAL A 68 -3.00 30.47 14.33
CA VAL A 68 -2.04 31.57 14.29
C VAL A 68 -0.78 31.00 13.65
N SER A 69 -0.17 31.80 12.78
CA SER A 69 1.01 31.44 11.98
C SER A 69 2.03 30.64 12.76
N LYS A 70 2.70 29.70 12.07
CA LYS A 70 3.82 28.89 12.56
C LYS A 70 5.00 29.77 13.01
N ARG A 71 4.88 30.45 14.15
CA ARG A 71 6.01 31.05 14.87
C ARG A 71 5.73 30.94 16.36
N HIS A 72 6.44 29.99 16.97
CA HIS A 72 6.59 29.74 18.41
C HIS A 72 5.43 29.04 19.12
N ALA A 73 5.64 27.77 19.50
CA ALA A 73 5.49 27.33 20.89
C ALA A 73 5.83 25.84 21.03
N ALA A 74 6.70 25.52 21.97
CA ALA A 74 6.87 24.18 22.51
C ALA A 74 5.53 23.68 23.09
N THR A 75 5.16 22.45 22.77
CA THR A 75 3.91 21.82 23.21
C THR A 75 4.05 21.36 24.67
N PRO A 76 3.23 21.84 25.63
CA PRO A 76 3.17 21.24 26.96
C PRO A 76 2.45 19.88 26.91
N PRO A 77 2.70 18.97 27.87
CA PRO A 77 2.07 17.65 27.89
C PRO A 77 0.55 17.75 28.09
N ILE A 78 -0.20 16.99 27.29
CA ILE A 78 -1.67 16.93 27.33
C ILE A 78 -2.09 16.18 28.61
N THR A 79 -2.58 16.91 29.62
CA THR A 79 -3.19 16.32 30.83
C THR A 79 -4.68 16.03 30.64
N HIS A 80 -5.19 15.01 31.34
CA HIS A 80 -6.61 14.60 31.33
C HIS A 80 -7.60 15.75 31.60
N SER A 81 -7.23 16.73 32.43
CA SER A 81 -8.05 17.91 32.76
C SER A 81 -8.25 18.89 31.58
N VAL A 82 -7.31 18.96 30.65
CA VAL A 82 -7.40 19.82 29.45
C VAL A 82 -8.35 19.21 28.44
N VAL A 83 -8.35 17.88 28.30
CA VAL A 83 -9.24 17.15 27.40
C VAL A 83 -10.68 17.26 27.87
N VAL A 84 -10.94 17.08 29.17
CA VAL A 84 -12.30 17.22 29.76
C VAL A 84 -12.85 18.64 29.54
N ARG A 85 -12.09 19.69 29.88
CA ARG A 85 -12.51 21.08 29.65
C ARG A 85 -12.76 21.42 28.18
N ALA A 86 -12.02 20.81 27.26
CA ALA A 86 -12.23 21.01 25.83
C ALA A 86 -13.51 20.32 25.32
N VAL A 87 -13.83 19.15 25.85
CA VAL A 87 -15.08 18.43 25.56
C VAL A 87 -16.28 19.19 26.12
N ASP A 88 -16.21 19.65 27.37
CA ASP A 88 -17.28 20.43 28.03
C ASP A 88 -17.60 21.72 27.26
N ARG A 89 -16.57 22.46 26.81
CA ARG A 89 -16.76 23.67 25.98
C ARG A 89 -17.35 23.41 24.60
N LEU A 90 -17.03 22.27 23.98
CA LEU A 90 -17.56 21.89 22.67
C LEU A 90 -19.04 21.52 22.76
N VAL A 91 -19.41 20.81 23.83
CA VAL A 91 -20.80 20.52 24.17
C VAL A 91 -21.57 21.84 24.43
N PHE A 92 -20.96 22.76 25.16
CA PHE A 92 -21.57 24.05 25.50
C PHE A 92 -21.95 24.89 24.26
N ARG A 93 -21.07 25.07 23.27
CA ARG A 93 -21.38 25.91 22.09
C ARG A 93 -22.46 25.35 21.17
N HIS A 94 -22.64 24.02 21.13
CA HIS A 94 -23.77 23.43 20.42
C HIS A 94 -25.09 23.75 21.14
N GLU A 95 -25.12 23.63 22.47
CA GLU A 95 -26.30 23.97 23.26
C GLU A 95 -26.63 25.47 23.16
N VAL A 96 -25.62 26.36 23.10
CA VAL A 96 -25.83 27.80 22.89
C VAL A 96 -26.57 28.08 21.58
N LEU A 97 -26.15 27.48 20.46
CA LEU A 97 -26.84 27.66 19.18
C LEU A 97 -28.27 27.10 19.22
N ILE A 98 -28.44 25.90 19.75
CA ILE A 98 -29.75 25.23 19.84
C ILE A 98 -30.70 26.07 20.69
N ALA A 99 -30.28 26.49 21.89
CA ALA A 99 -31.10 27.30 22.79
C ALA A 99 -31.45 28.67 22.22
N ALA A 100 -30.52 29.32 21.51
CA ALA A 100 -30.79 30.59 20.84
C ALA A 100 -31.90 30.46 19.76
N LEU A 101 -31.84 29.38 18.97
CA LEU A 101 -32.84 29.09 17.92
C LEU A 101 -34.18 28.60 18.51
N GLU A 102 -34.15 27.82 19.59
CA GLU A 102 -35.36 27.36 20.29
C GLU A 102 -36.06 28.51 21.03
N GLY A 103 -35.29 29.47 21.58
CA GLY A 103 -35.80 30.58 22.38
C GLY A 103 -36.26 31.81 21.60
N SER A 104 -35.94 31.94 20.30
CA SER A 104 -36.45 33.00 19.42
C SER A 104 -36.99 32.46 18.10
N PRO A 105 -38.32 32.56 17.86
CA PRO A 105 -38.93 32.23 16.58
C PRO A 105 -38.35 33.04 15.40
N ALA A 106 -38.04 34.31 15.62
CA ALA A 106 -37.50 35.20 14.58
C ALA A 106 -36.09 34.75 14.14
N LEU A 107 -35.20 34.46 15.10
CA LEU A 107 -33.87 33.90 14.80
C LEU A 107 -33.98 32.58 14.05
N ARG A 108 -34.92 31.73 14.48
CA ARG A 108 -35.17 30.42 13.89
C ARG A 108 -35.62 30.51 12.44
N GLU A 109 -36.64 31.31 12.16
CA GLU A 109 -37.18 31.51 10.81
C GLU A 109 -36.15 32.12 9.87
N ARG A 110 -35.41 33.15 10.32
CA ARG A 110 -34.40 33.80 9.49
C ARG A 110 -33.26 32.84 9.15
N THR A 111 -32.79 32.07 10.13
CA THR A 111 -31.74 31.07 9.93
C THR A 111 -32.20 29.93 9.02
N ALA A 112 -33.42 29.43 9.21
CA ALA A 112 -34.01 28.41 8.35
C ALA A 112 -34.20 28.91 6.91
N GLY A 113 -34.66 30.15 6.72
CA GLY A 113 -34.78 30.76 5.39
C GLY A 113 -33.42 30.90 4.70
N ALA A 114 -32.40 31.43 5.39
CA ALA A 114 -31.05 31.57 4.83
C ALA A 114 -30.41 30.22 4.49
N LEU A 115 -30.68 29.17 5.28
CA LEU A 115 -30.26 27.79 4.98
C LEU A 115 -31.03 27.22 3.79
N ALA A 116 -32.33 27.48 3.67
CA ALA A 116 -33.13 27.02 2.55
C ALA A 116 -32.60 27.58 1.23
N GLU A 117 -32.35 28.90 1.17
CA GLU A 117 -31.75 29.54 0.00
C GLU A 117 -30.36 28.97 -0.34
N LEU A 118 -29.54 28.68 0.68
CA LEU A 118 -28.22 28.06 0.48
C LEU A 118 -28.33 26.65 -0.09
N VAL A 119 -29.20 25.81 0.48
CA VAL A 119 -29.37 24.41 0.07
C VAL A 119 -30.01 24.32 -1.32
N GLU A 120 -30.97 25.19 -1.63
CA GLU A 120 -31.59 25.27 -2.95
C GLU A 120 -30.60 25.71 -4.04
N GLY A 121 -29.68 26.63 -3.71
CA GLY A 121 -28.62 27.06 -4.61
C GLY A 121 -27.39 26.14 -4.67
N ALA A 122 -27.30 25.13 -3.81
CA ALA A 122 -26.14 24.23 -3.72
C ALA A 122 -26.36 22.92 -4.49
N GLU A 123 -25.29 22.44 -5.13
CA GLU A 123 -25.32 21.13 -5.78
C GLU A 123 -25.25 20.01 -4.72
N SER A 124 -26.29 19.18 -4.65
CA SER A 124 -26.41 18.08 -3.67
C SER A 124 -25.98 16.71 -4.20
N LEU A 125 -25.88 16.54 -5.53
CA LEU A 125 -25.52 15.27 -6.16
C LEU A 125 -24.13 14.78 -5.71
N GLY A 126 -23.12 15.65 -5.77
CA GLY A 126 -21.75 15.36 -5.35
C GLY A 126 -21.65 14.94 -3.87
N PHE A 127 -22.47 15.55 -3.02
CA PHE A 127 -22.52 15.22 -1.59
C PHE A 127 -22.98 13.78 -1.33
N PHE A 128 -24.05 13.32 -2.00
CA PHE A 128 -24.59 11.98 -1.77
C PHE A 128 -23.88 10.90 -2.60
N GLY A 129 -23.55 11.19 -3.86
CA GLY A 129 -23.09 10.19 -4.83
C GLY A 129 -21.58 10.15 -5.10
N GLU A 130 -20.81 11.16 -4.70
CA GLU A 130 -19.38 11.26 -5.02
C GLU A 130 -18.47 11.38 -3.81
N THR A 131 -18.92 12.08 -2.77
CA THR A 131 -18.11 12.39 -1.58
C THR A 131 -17.55 11.12 -0.93
N GLY A 132 -16.22 11.01 -0.93
CA GLY A 132 -15.49 9.89 -0.32
C GLY A 132 -15.58 8.56 -1.08
N LEU A 133 -16.05 8.56 -2.33
CA LEU A 133 -16.00 7.41 -3.23
C LEU A 133 -14.90 7.61 -4.28
N PRO A 134 -14.00 6.63 -4.50
CA PRO A 134 -12.96 6.75 -5.52
C PRO A 134 -13.56 6.85 -6.93
N SER A 135 -12.85 7.53 -7.83
CA SER A 135 -13.25 7.56 -9.24
C SER A 135 -13.15 6.16 -9.85
N GLY A 136 -14.20 5.71 -10.55
CA GLY A 136 -14.22 4.40 -11.21
C GLY A 136 -13.24 4.23 -12.38
N ARG A 137 -12.30 5.17 -12.57
CA ARG A 137 -11.34 5.25 -13.69
C ARG A 137 -10.03 4.48 -13.44
N GLY A 138 -9.90 3.79 -12.30
CA GLY A 138 -8.73 3.00 -11.93
C GLY A 138 -7.75 3.75 -11.03
N LEU A 139 -6.82 3.01 -10.41
CA LEU A 139 -5.93 3.55 -9.36
C LEU A 139 -5.06 4.71 -9.86
N GLY A 140 -4.50 4.60 -11.08
CA GLY A 140 -3.58 5.62 -11.62
C GLY A 140 -4.26 6.96 -11.85
N ALA A 141 -5.47 6.95 -12.42
CA ALA A 141 -6.28 8.15 -12.60
C ALA A 141 -6.65 8.78 -11.25
N GLU A 142 -7.04 7.96 -10.28
CA GLU A 142 -7.36 8.40 -8.92
C GLU A 142 -6.15 9.01 -8.20
N LEU A 143 -4.98 8.38 -8.31
CA LEU A 143 -3.72 8.88 -7.77
C LEU A 143 -3.36 10.24 -8.38
N ALA A 144 -3.45 10.37 -9.70
CA ALA A 144 -3.20 11.62 -10.40
C ALA A 144 -4.15 12.72 -9.91
N VAL A 145 -5.45 12.43 -9.80
CA VAL A 145 -6.45 13.38 -9.29
C VAL A 145 -6.11 13.84 -7.87
N ARG A 146 -5.71 12.94 -6.97
CA ARG A 146 -5.36 13.29 -5.57
C ARG A 146 -4.05 14.08 -5.45
N ILE A 147 -3.06 13.76 -6.29
CA ILE A 147 -1.80 14.51 -6.36
C ILE A 147 -2.09 15.92 -6.89
N TRP A 148 -2.84 16.05 -7.98
CA TRP A 148 -3.21 17.34 -8.53
C TRP A 148 -4.06 18.16 -7.57
N ALA A 149 -4.97 17.53 -6.81
CA ALA A 149 -5.74 18.22 -5.78
C ALA A 149 -4.89 18.71 -4.59
N HIS A 150 -3.68 18.17 -4.37
CA HIS A 150 -2.72 18.71 -3.41
C HIS A 150 -1.92 19.90 -3.96
N LEU A 151 -1.67 19.91 -5.27
CA LEU A 151 -0.85 20.92 -5.94
C LEU A 151 -1.68 22.14 -6.39
N LEU A 152 -2.91 21.92 -6.82
CA LEU A 152 -3.79 22.93 -7.38
C LEU A 152 -5.14 22.94 -6.66
N PRO A 153 -5.60 24.09 -6.15
CA PRO A 153 -6.97 24.23 -5.69
C PRO A 153 -7.92 24.04 -6.88
N ARG A 154 -8.98 23.23 -6.70
CA ARG A 154 -10.01 23.06 -7.74
C ARG A 154 -10.79 24.37 -7.90
N SER A 155 -10.80 24.95 -9.10
CA SER A 155 -11.71 26.06 -9.43
C SER A 155 -13.12 25.51 -9.63
N ARG A 156 -14.07 25.90 -8.79
CA ARG A 156 -15.50 25.61 -9.00
C ARG A 156 -16.33 26.85 -8.69
N GLU A 157 -17.24 27.18 -9.61
CA GLU A 157 -18.04 28.41 -9.62
C GLU A 157 -19.33 28.33 -8.78
N ARG A 158 -19.74 27.13 -8.32
CA ARG A 158 -20.99 26.91 -7.56
C ARG A 158 -20.72 26.39 -6.15
N ALA A 159 -21.60 26.72 -5.21
CA ALA A 159 -21.61 26.11 -3.88
C ALA A 159 -21.90 24.61 -4.00
N ASP A 160 -20.99 23.81 -3.48
CA ASP A 160 -21.06 22.35 -3.52
C ASP A 160 -21.07 21.83 -2.07
N LEU A 161 -22.09 21.05 -1.71
CA LEU A 161 -22.19 20.47 -0.38
C LEU A 161 -21.05 19.46 -0.11
N GLU A 162 -20.44 18.86 -1.15
CA GLU A 162 -19.19 18.09 -1.03
C GLU A 162 -18.09 18.95 -0.40
N GLU A 163 -17.98 20.21 -0.83
CA GLU A 163 -16.94 21.12 -0.36
C GLU A 163 -17.14 21.48 1.13
N LEU A 164 -18.38 21.51 1.61
CA LEU A 164 -18.67 21.68 3.04
C LEU A 164 -18.04 20.55 3.86
N VAL A 165 -18.26 19.29 3.48
CA VAL A 165 -17.67 18.13 4.16
C VAL A 165 -16.15 18.16 4.07
N HIS A 166 -15.63 18.42 2.87
CA HIS A 166 -14.19 18.52 2.61
C HIS A 166 -13.56 19.60 3.49
N GLY A 167 -14.15 20.79 3.55
CA GLY A 167 -13.62 21.92 4.32
C GLY A 167 -13.68 21.68 5.83
N LEU A 168 -14.71 21.01 6.33
CA LEU A 168 -14.99 20.84 7.75
C LEU A 168 -14.24 19.68 8.41
N TYR A 169 -14.03 18.57 7.70
CA TYR A 169 -13.49 17.34 8.29
C TYR A 169 -12.11 17.04 7.70
N ARG A 170 -11.12 17.82 8.13
CA ARG A 170 -9.73 17.71 7.62
C ARG A 170 -8.93 16.67 8.39
N SER A 171 -9.29 16.39 9.64
CA SER A 171 -8.57 15.46 10.50
C SER A 171 -9.49 14.34 11.02
N LYS A 172 -8.89 13.20 11.39
CA LYS A 172 -9.59 12.11 12.06
C LYS A 172 -10.30 12.59 13.35
N LEU A 173 -9.65 13.50 14.08
CA LEU A 173 -10.21 14.10 15.28
C LEU A 173 -11.53 14.85 15.02
N ASP A 174 -11.64 15.56 13.89
CA ASP A 174 -12.87 16.28 13.53
C ASP A 174 -14.02 15.33 13.22
N VAL A 175 -13.71 14.18 12.63
CA VAL A 175 -14.68 13.12 12.32
C VAL A 175 -15.11 12.41 13.62
N ASP A 176 -14.16 12.06 14.49
CA ASP A 176 -14.44 11.41 15.78
C ASP A 176 -15.32 12.30 16.67
N ARG A 177 -15.12 13.63 16.63
CA ARG A 177 -15.97 14.62 17.32
C ARG A 177 -17.40 14.65 16.79
N LEU A 178 -17.61 14.55 15.48
CA LEU A 178 -18.95 14.46 14.89
C LEU A 178 -19.64 13.15 15.28
N ALA A 179 -18.90 12.05 15.26
CA ALA A 179 -19.40 10.73 15.65
C ALA A 179 -19.81 10.70 17.13
N GLY A 180 -19.17 11.51 17.98
CA GLY A 180 -19.47 11.61 19.41
C GLY A 180 -20.67 12.49 19.78
N ILE A 181 -21.34 13.16 18.82
CA ILE A 181 -22.54 13.96 19.12
C ILE A 181 -23.70 13.03 19.49
N PRO A 182 -24.34 13.17 20.67
CA PRO A 182 -25.50 12.35 21.01
C PRO A 182 -26.65 12.55 20.00
N ILE A 183 -27.33 11.48 19.62
CA ILE A 183 -28.46 11.50 18.66
C ILE A 183 -29.54 12.51 19.09
N ALA A 184 -29.84 12.57 20.39
CA ALA A 184 -30.80 13.53 20.95
C ALA A 184 -30.42 14.99 20.65
N ARG A 185 -29.13 15.33 20.73
CA ARG A 185 -28.63 16.69 20.44
C ARG A 185 -28.65 16.96 18.93
N PHE A 186 -28.26 15.98 18.12
CA PHE A 186 -28.35 16.08 16.66
C PHE A 186 -29.80 16.33 16.22
N ARG A 187 -30.76 15.60 16.79
CA ARG A 187 -32.19 15.80 16.54
C ARG A 187 -32.67 17.19 16.97
N ARG A 188 -32.31 17.64 18.17
CA ARG A 188 -32.64 19.00 18.65
C ARG A 188 -32.12 20.07 17.70
N LEU A 189 -30.89 19.93 17.20
CA LEU A 189 -30.33 20.84 16.21
C LEU A 189 -31.12 20.84 14.89
N ILE A 190 -31.41 19.66 14.32
CA ILE A 190 -32.20 19.57 13.07
C ILE A 190 -33.61 20.13 13.28
N GLY A 191 -34.23 19.84 14.43
CA GLY A 191 -35.51 20.39 14.84
C GLY A 191 -35.46 21.91 14.93
N ALA A 192 -34.48 22.47 15.65
CA ALA A 192 -34.28 23.91 15.78
C ALA A 192 -34.11 24.59 14.40
N LEU A 193 -33.42 23.95 13.45
CA LEU A 193 -33.26 24.48 12.09
C LEU A 193 -34.48 24.30 11.17
N THR A 194 -35.53 23.60 11.62
CA THR A 194 -36.76 23.33 10.86
C THR A 194 -37.97 23.91 11.60
N PRO A 195 -38.29 25.20 11.45
CA PRO A 195 -39.40 25.85 12.16
C PRO A 195 -40.75 25.25 11.74
N PRO A 196 -41.66 24.93 12.68
CA PRO A 196 -42.99 24.44 12.35
C PRO A 196 -43.80 25.52 11.63
N GLY A 197 -44.30 25.21 10.42
CA GLY A 197 -45.04 26.16 9.58
C GLY A 197 -44.17 27.16 8.80
N GLY A 198 -42.84 27.15 8.98
CA GLY A 198 -41.89 27.97 8.24
C GLY A 198 -41.22 27.24 7.07
N PRO A 199 -40.25 27.88 6.38
CA PRO A 199 -39.50 27.25 5.29
C PRO A 199 -38.70 26.05 5.80
N ASN A 200 -38.82 24.90 5.14
CA ASN A 200 -38.01 23.72 5.42
C ASN A 200 -36.70 23.77 4.61
N PRO A 201 -35.55 24.05 5.24
CA PRO A 201 -34.29 24.18 4.51
C PRO A 201 -33.81 22.87 3.86
N TRP A 202 -34.36 21.75 4.28
CA TRP A 202 -33.97 20.43 3.81
C TRP A 202 -34.82 19.93 2.64
N ALA A 203 -35.86 20.67 2.24
CA ALA A 203 -36.81 20.26 1.19
C ALA A 203 -36.17 19.89 -0.17
N PRO A 204 -35.06 20.51 -0.61
CA PRO A 204 -34.38 20.11 -1.85
C PRO A 204 -33.57 18.81 -1.73
N LEU A 205 -33.15 18.42 -0.53
CA LEU A 205 -32.23 17.30 -0.31
C LEU A 205 -32.77 15.92 -0.75
N PRO A 206 -34.06 15.58 -0.59
CA PRO A 206 -34.59 14.29 -1.06
C PRO A 206 -34.35 14.01 -2.53
N ARG A 207 -34.48 15.02 -3.42
CA ARG A 207 -34.19 14.88 -4.86
C ARG A 207 -32.71 14.60 -5.09
N GLY A 208 -31.84 15.40 -4.48
CA GLY A 208 -30.39 15.19 -4.53
C GLY A 208 -29.95 13.83 -3.96
N PHE A 209 -30.63 13.37 -2.92
CA PHE A 209 -30.41 12.05 -2.31
C PHE A 209 -30.80 10.93 -3.27
N ALA A 210 -31.96 11.04 -3.94
CA ALA A 210 -32.41 10.07 -4.93
C ALA A 210 -31.45 10.01 -6.13
N ASP A 211 -31.04 11.16 -6.66
CA ASP A 211 -30.05 11.23 -7.75
C ASP A 211 -28.69 10.66 -7.33
N GLY A 212 -28.23 10.98 -6.11
CA GLY A 212 -27.04 10.40 -5.52
C GLY A 212 -27.13 8.87 -5.40
N PHE A 213 -28.27 8.35 -4.96
CA PHE A 213 -28.53 6.90 -4.87
C PHE A 213 -28.39 6.24 -6.24
N ARG A 214 -29.05 6.80 -7.26
CA ARG A 214 -28.98 6.33 -8.66
C ARG A 214 -27.57 6.39 -9.23
N LEU A 215 -26.82 7.46 -8.93
CA LEU A 215 -25.43 7.58 -9.36
C LEU A 215 -24.56 6.47 -8.76
N VAL A 216 -24.72 6.15 -7.47
CA VAL A 216 -23.98 5.07 -6.80
C VAL A 216 -24.41 3.70 -7.34
N LEU A 217 -25.71 3.47 -7.59
CA LEU A 217 -26.19 2.24 -8.24
C LEU A 217 -25.55 2.05 -9.62
N ALA A 218 -25.56 3.09 -10.45
CA ALA A 218 -24.98 3.05 -11.79
C ALA A 218 -23.47 2.75 -11.74
N ARG A 219 -22.74 3.36 -10.80
CA ARG A 219 -21.31 3.08 -10.57
C ARG A 219 -21.07 1.65 -10.11
N MET A 220 -21.84 1.17 -9.15
CA MET A 220 -21.75 -0.21 -8.64
C MET A 220 -22.00 -1.22 -9.78
N ALA A 221 -23.06 -1.03 -10.57
CA ALA A 221 -23.35 -1.89 -11.71
C ALA A 221 -22.23 -1.83 -12.77
N ALA A 222 -21.76 -0.63 -13.12
CA ALA A 222 -20.71 -0.45 -14.12
C ALA A 222 -19.39 -1.12 -13.70
N GLN A 223 -19.03 -1.10 -12.42
CA GLN A 223 -17.83 -1.80 -11.91
C GLN A 223 -18.04 -3.31 -11.82
N GLY A 224 -19.19 -3.75 -11.29
CA GLY A 224 -19.48 -5.18 -11.07
C GLY A 224 -19.66 -5.97 -12.37
N LEU A 225 -20.08 -5.28 -13.44
CA LEU A 225 -20.29 -5.88 -14.76
C LEU A 225 -19.05 -5.79 -15.68
N ARG A 226 -17.94 -5.25 -15.19
CA ARG A 226 -16.66 -5.26 -15.93
C ARG A 226 -16.23 -6.66 -16.29
N ARG A 227 -15.56 -6.79 -17.44
CA ARG A 227 -15.09 -8.09 -17.93
C ARG A 227 -14.14 -8.76 -16.93
N GLU A 228 -13.26 -7.98 -16.31
CA GLU A 228 -12.23 -8.46 -15.39
C GLU A 228 -12.84 -9.03 -14.09
N ILE A 229 -13.97 -8.47 -13.65
CA ILE A 229 -14.77 -9.00 -12.52
C ILE A 229 -15.54 -10.23 -12.98
N ARG A 230 -16.26 -10.15 -14.11
CA ARG A 230 -17.08 -11.25 -14.64
C ARG A 230 -16.30 -12.53 -14.94
N GLU A 231 -15.06 -12.45 -15.42
CA GLU A 231 -14.18 -13.61 -15.66
C GLU A 231 -13.76 -14.34 -14.36
N ARG A 232 -13.95 -13.68 -13.22
CA ARG A 232 -13.66 -14.17 -11.86
C ARG A 232 -14.92 -14.40 -11.03
N SER A 233 -16.08 -14.08 -11.58
CA SER A 233 -17.39 -14.28 -10.96
C SER A 233 -17.95 -15.68 -11.22
N THR A 234 -19.00 -16.03 -10.48
CA THR A 234 -19.86 -17.17 -10.76
C THR A 234 -20.45 -17.03 -12.18
N PRO A 235 -20.23 -18.02 -13.08
CA PRO A 235 -20.76 -17.95 -14.44
C PRO A 235 -22.29 -17.85 -14.43
N CYS A 236 -22.83 -16.79 -15.03
CA CYS A 236 -24.26 -16.52 -15.10
C CYS A 236 -24.59 -15.67 -16.33
N ARG A 237 -25.88 -15.58 -16.68
CA ARG A 237 -26.35 -14.58 -17.66
C ARG A 237 -26.25 -13.18 -17.07
N LEU A 238 -26.15 -12.16 -17.92
CA LEU A 238 -26.03 -10.77 -17.46
C LEU A 238 -27.18 -10.37 -16.52
N THR A 239 -28.40 -10.80 -16.84
CA THR A 239 -29.61 -10.53 -16.05
C THR A 239 -29.65 -11.22 -14.69
N GLU A 240 -28.88 -12.29 -14.53
CA GLU A 240 -28.76 -13.07 -13.29
C GLU A 240 -27.63 -12.52 -12.40
N SER A 241 -26.78 -11.65 -12.93
CA SER A 241 -25.68 -11.05 -12.17
C SER A 241 -26.21 -10.32 -10.93
N PRO A 242 -25.63 -10.57 -9.73
CA PRO A 242 -26.01 -9.87 -8.51
C PRO A 242 -25.97 -8.35 -8.64
N PHE A 243 -24.93 -7.81 -9.28
CA PHE A 243 -24.76 -6.36 -9.49
C PHE A 243 -25.84 -5.77 -10.39
N TYR A 244 -26.26 -6.50 -11.43
CA TYR A 244 -27.36 -6.09 -12.30
C TYR A 244 -28.71 -6.13 -11.56
N ARG A 245 -28.97 -7.19 -10.79
CA ARG A 245 -30.19 -7.32 -9.98
C ARG A 245 -30.28 -6.23 -8.90
N ALA A 246 -29.19 -5.97 -8.19
CA ALA A 246 -29.13 -4.92 -7.17
C ALA A 246 -29.43 -3.53 -7.77
N ALA A 247 -28.90 -3.21 -8.95
CA ALA A 247 -29.24 -1.97 -9.65
C ALA A 247 -30.74 -1.85 -9.94
N ARG A 248 -31.37 -2.94 -10.41
CA ARG A 248 -32.80 -2.96 -10.71
C ARG A 248 -33.68 -2.84 -9.46
N HIS A 249 -33.38 -3.59 -8.40
CA HIS A 249 -34.13 -3.49 -7.14
C HIS A 249 -33.94 -2.12 -6.49
N GLY A 250 -32.73 -1.56 -6.54
CA GLY A 250 -32.44 -0.22 -6.05
C GLY A 250 -33.22 0.88 -6.78
N GLU A 251 -33.30 0.82 -8.11
CA GLU A 251 -34.10 1.78 -8.88
C GLU A 251 -35.58 1.72 -8.51
N ARG A 252 -36.13 0.51 -8.35
CA ARG A 252 -37.53 0.33 -7.93
C ARG A 252 -37.79 0.85 -6.52
N LEU A 253 -36.84 0.68 -5.60
CA LEU A 253 -36.92 1.19 -4.24
C LEU A 253 -36.94 2.71 -4.21
N ILE A 254 -35.97 3.35 -4.86
CA ILE A 254 -35.83 4.81 -4.81
C ILE A 254 -36.95 5.52 -5.57
N ALA A 255 -37.44 4.95 -6.68
CA ALA A 255 -38.59 5.48 -7.41
C ALA A 255 -39.89 5.40 -6.58
N ALA A 256 -40.09 4.31 -5.82
CA ALA A 256 -41.25 4.21 -4.92
C ALA A 256 -41.18 5.26 -3.79
N TRP A 257 -39.99 5.48 -3.23
CA TRP A 257 -39.77 6.48 -2.19
C TRP A 257 -39.96 7.92 -2.69
N GLU A 258 -39.46 8.23 -3.89
CA GLU A 258 -39.58 9.57 -4.49
C GLU A 258 -41.03 9.93 -4.86
N GLU A 259 -41.81 8.93 -5.28
CA GLU A 259 -43.23 9.06 -5.59
C GLU A 259 -44.14 8.93 -4.35
N ASP A 260 -43.58 8.83 -3.14
CA ASP A 260 -44.27 8.62 -1.87
C ASP A 260 -45.26 7.41 -1.90
N ARG A 261 -44.87 6.36 -2.63
CA ARG A 261 -45.63 5.10 -2.72
C ARG A 261 -45.25 4.15 -1.59
N GLU A 262 -46.18 3.26 -1.24
CA GLU A 262 -45.91 2.19 -0.28
C GLU A 262 -44.72 1.33 -0.72
N LEU A 263 -43.69 1.28 0.13
CA LEU A 263 -42.43 0.60 -0.18
C LEU A 263 -42.61 -0.92 -0.28
N GLY A 264 -43.55 -1.52 0.46
CA GLY A 264 -43.76 -2.97 0.50
C GLY A 264 -42.46 -3.72 0.81
N ASP A 265 -42.24 -4.86 0.15
CA ASP A 265 -41.04 -5.70 0.32
C ASP A 265 -39.79 -5.17 -0.42
N ARG A 266 -39.87 -4.02 -1.10
CA ARG A 266 -38.76 -3.49 -1.92
C ARG A 266 -37.47 -3.23 -1.13
N PRO A 267 -37.49 -2.70 0.11
CA PRO A 267 -36.28 -2.54 0.92
C PRO A 267 -35.60 -3.89 1.21
N GLU A 268 -36.37 -4.91 1.55
CA GLU A 268 -35.89 -6.26 1.84
C GLU A 268 -35.35 -6.95 0.57
N GLU A 269 -36.02 -6.79 -0.58
CA GLU A 269 -35.52 -7.26 -1.88
C GLU A 269 -34.17 -6.62 -2.24
N PHE A 270 -34.04 -5.30 -2.02
CA PHE A 270 -32.79 -4.59 -2.28
C PHE A 270 -31.67 -5.04 -1.34
N ALA A 271 -31.96 -5.17 -0.05
CA ALA A 271 -30.99 -5.67 0.94
C ALA A 271 -30.51 -7.10 0.61
N ALA A 272 -31.43 -7.97 0.17
CA ALA A 272 -31.08 -9.31 -0.29
C ALA A 272 -30.17 -9.28 -1.53
N ALA A 273 -30.44 -8.40 -2.49
CA ALA A 273 -29.60 -8.21 -3.68
C ALA A 273 -28.21 -7.65 -3.35
N VAL A 274 -28.10 -6.72 -2.39
CA VAL A 274 -26.81 -6.24 -1.89
C VAL A 274 -26.03 -7.35 -1.17
N ALA A 275 -26.70 -8.21 -0.42
CA ALA A 275 -26.07 -9.38 0.20
C ALA A 275 -25.57 -10.39 -0.85
N ASP A 276 -26.32 -10.61 -1.95
CA ASP A 276 -25.85 -11.39 -3.11
C ASP A 276 -24.58 -10.77 -3.71
N CYS A 277 -24.52 -9.44 -3.87
CA CYS A 277 -23.33 -8.74 -4.36
C CYS A 277 -22.11 -8.99 -3.45
N ARG A 278 -22.27 -8.90 -2.12
CA ARG A 278 -21.16 -9.15 -1.18
C ARG A 278 -20.66 -10.59 -1.20
N ARG A 279 -21.56 -11.57 -1.35
CA ARG A 279 -21.17 -12.97 -1.57
C ARG A 279 -20.35 -13.12 -2.85
N GLU A 280 -20.81 -12.50 -3.93
CA GLU A 280 -20.12 -12.55 -5.22
C GLU A 280 -18.73 -11.86 -5.16
N LEU A 281 -18.60 -10.74 -4.46
CA LEU A 281 -17.29 -10.10 -4.21
C LEU A 281 -16.31 -11.04 -3.47
N SER A 282 -16.82 -11.86 -2.55
CA SER A 282 -16.01 -12.86 -1.84
C SER A 282 -15.50 -13.96 -2.78
N VAL A 283 -16.35 -14.44 -3.69
CA VAL A 283 -15.97 -15.39 -4.74
C VAL A 283 -14.91 -14.79 -5.67
N VAL A 284 -15.12 -13.55 -6.12
CA VAL A 284 -14.15 -12.86 -6.99
C VAL A 284 -12.80 -12.71 -6.29
N ARG A 285 -12.79 -12.40 -4.99
CA ARG A 285 -11.57 -12.28 -4.18
C ARG A 285 -10.82 -13.63 -4.07
N GLU A 286 -11.53 -14.72 -3.85
CA GLU A 286 -10.94 -16.08 -3.83
C GLU A 286 -10.37 -16.46 -5.21
N GLN A 287 -11.08 -16.14 -6.29
CA GLN A 287 -10.63 -16.39 -7.66
C GLN A 287 -9.42 -15.52 -8.03
N LEU A 288 -9.34 -14.29 -7.50
CA LEU A 288 -8.19 -13.40 -7.67
C LEU A 288 -6.93 -14.00 -7.04
N GLU A 289 -7.06 -14.64 -5.87
CA GLU A 289 -5.95 -15.36 -5.25
C GLU A 289 -5.47 -16.55 -6.11
N LYS A 290 -6.37 -17.22 -6.84
CA LYS A 290 -6.00 -18.36 -7.70
C LYS A 290 -5.43 -17.93 -9.05
N LYS A 291 -6.09 -16.97 -9.71
CA LYS A 291 -5.83 -16.58 -11.12
C LYS A 291 -4.85 -15.40 -11.26
N GLY A 292 -4.25 -14.92 -10.18
CA GLY A 292 -3.34 -13.78 -10.20
C GLY A 292 -4.06 -12.45 -9.93
N VAL A 293 -3.33 -11.51 -9.33
CA VAL A 293 -3.85 -10.24 -8.83
C VAL A 293 -3.52 -9.11 -9.81
N SER A 294 -4.50 -8.24 -10.06
CA SER A 294 -4.29 -6.95 -10.73
C SER A 294 -4.73 -5.82 -9.81
N VAL A 295 -3.96 -4.73 -9.85
CA VAL A 295 -4.27 -3.50 -9.10
C VAL A 295 -5.63 -2.95 -9.49
N ASP A 296 -5.98 -2.99 -10.77
CA ASP A 296 -7.26 -2.45 -11.25
C ASP A 296 -8.45 -3.26 -10.76
N VAL A 297 -8.30 -4.59 -10.66
CA VAL A 297 -9.34 -5.48 -10.12
C VAL A 297 -9.48 -5.28 -8.61
N VAL A 298 -8.36 -5.19 -7.88
CA VAL A 298 -8.38 -4.89 -6.44
C VAL A 298 -9.05 -3.55 -6.16
N PHE A 299 -8.71 -2.52 -6.93
CA PHE A 299 -9.32 -1.20 -6.81
C PHE A 299 -10.81 -1.23 -7.16
N ALA A 300 -11.22 -1.98 -8.21
CA ALA A 300 -12.63 -2.15 -8.54
C ALA A 300 -13.43 -2.85 -7.43
N LEU A 301 -12.85 -3.88 -6.79
CA LEU A 301 -13.46 -4.54 -5.62
C LEU A 301 -13.63 -3.56 -4.45
N GLU A 302 -12.64 -2.71 -4.18
CA GLU A 302 -12.74 -1.68 -3.15
C GLU A 302 -13.85 -0.67 -3.46
N VAL A 303 -13.91 -0.18 -4.71
CA VAL A 303 -14.98 0.73 -5.15
C VAL A 303 -16.36 0.08 -5.01
N LEU A 304 -16.48 -1.22 -5.32
CA LEU A 304 -17.71 -1.98 -5.15
C LEU A 304 -18.12 -2.09 -3.68
N GLU A 305 -17.20 -2.44 -2.78
CA GLU A 305 -17.47 -2.51 -1.33
C GLU A 305 -17.93 -1.15 -0.79
N LEU A 306 -17.22 -0.07 -1.12
CA LEU A 306 -17.59 1.28 -0.70
C LEU A 306 -18.95 1.72 -1.27
N SER A 307 -19.27 1.33 -2.50
CA SER A 307 -20.55 1.63 -3.13
C SER A 307 -21.69 0.84 -2.50
N LEU A 308 -21.49 -0.43 -2.14
CA LEU A 308 -22.50 -1.25 -1.46
C LEU A 308 -22.76 -0.76 -0.03
N ASP A 309 -21.71 -0.42 0.72
CA ASP A 309 -21.84 0.17 2.06
C ASP A 309 -22.60 1.50 2.03
N ARG A 310 -22.32 2.31 1.00
CA ARG A 310 -23.03 3.56 0.74
C ARG A 310 -24.51 3.32 0.49
N LEU A 311 -24.82 2.40 -0.42
CA LEU A 311 -26.18 2.08 -0.83
C LEU A 311 -27.01 1.52 0.33
N ASP A 312 -26.42 0.66 1.17
CA ASP A 312 -27.10 0.14 2.35
C ASP A 312 -27.45 1.24 3.35
N ALA A 313 -26.52 2.15 3.65
CA ALA A 313 -26.80 3.25 4.56
C ALA A 313 -27.85 4.22 4.01
N MET A 314 -27.90 4.40 2.70
CA MET A 314 -28.97 5.18 2.05
C MET A 314 -30.31 4.44 2.09
N ALA A 315 -30.32 3.13 1.82
CA ALA A 315 -31.53 2.32 1.88
C ALA A 315 -32.10 2.23 3.31
N GLU A 316 -31.25 2.24 4.34
CA GLU A 316 -31.66 2.35 5.74
C GLU A 316 -32.47 3.64 5.98
N ILE A 317 -32.00 4.79 5.46
CA ILE A 317 -32.72 6.07 5.57
C ILE A 317 -34.06 6.06 4.81
N VAL A 318 -34.12 5.37 3.67
CA VAL A 318 -35.33 5.22 2.85
C VAL A 318 -36.37 4.35 3.56
N ARG A 319 -35.94 3.27 4.21
CA ARG A 319 -36.83 2.31 4.89
C ARG A 319 -37.44 2.88 6.18
N LEU A 320 -36.70 3.71 6.90
CA LEU A 320 -37.13 4.20 8.21
C LEU A 320 -38.18 5.33 8.09
N PRO A 321 -39.29 5.28 8.83
CA PRO A 321 -40.26 6.35 8.87
C PRO A 321 -39.66 7.61 9.54
N PRO A 322 -40.26 8.81 9.35
CA PRO A 322 -39.85 10.00 10.08
C PRO A 322 -39.87 9.78 11.61
N GLY A 323 -38.74 9.99 12.27
CA GLY A 323 -38.60 9.75 13.71
C GLY A 323 -37.14 9.65 14.18
N ASP A 324 -36.96 9.23 15.44
CA ASP A 324 -35.65 9.16 16.10
C ASP A 324 -34.69 8.18 15.41
N GLU A 325 -35.20 7.03 14.96
CA GLU A 325 -34.39 6.03 14.27
C GLU A 325 -33.85 6.55 12.94
N ARG A 326 -34.68 7.25 12.16
CA ARG A 326 -34.26 7.87 10.88
C ARG A 326 -33.27 8.99 11.10
N ALA A 327 -33.45 9.82 12.13
CA ALA A 327 -32.49 10.85 12.49
C ALA A 327 -31.13 10.24 12.85
N GLY A 328 -31.13 9.12 13.57
CA GLY A 328 -29.92 8.34 13.86
C GLY A 328 -29.25 7.78 12.60
N ALA A 329 -30.02 7.24 11.66
CA ALA A 329 -29.51 6.76 10.38
C ALA A 329 -28.88 7.89 9.53
N VAL A 330 -29.54 9.05 9.46
CA VAL A 330 -29.00 10.25 8.80
C VAL A 330 -27.69 10.69 9.45
N GLN A 331 -27.60 10.71 10.78
CA GLN A 331 -26.36 11.06 11.48
C GLN A 331 -25.23 10.08 11.14
N ARG A 332 -25.49 8.77 11.19
CA ARG A 332 -24.51 7.73 10.82
C ARG A 332 -24.02 7.90 9.39
N PHE A 333 -24.93 8.23 8.46
CA PHE A 333 -24.59 8.48 7.06
C PHE A 333 -23.71 9.71 6.88
N VAL A 334 -23.99 10.82 7.58
CA VAL A 334 -23.14 12.03 7.54
C VAL A 334 -21.76 11.76 8.18
N VAL A 335 -21.70 10.96 9.25
CA VAL A 335 -20.44 10.51 9.86
C VAL A 335 -19.64 9.65 8.88
N MET A 336 -20.29 8.72 8.19
CA MET A 336 -19.67 7.91 7.13
C MET A 336 -19.07 8.81 6.05
N LEU A 337 -19.83 9.80 5.55
CA LEU A 337 -19.37 10.78 4.57
C LEU A 337 -18.12 11.52 5.02
N ALA A 338 -18.14 12.05 6.25
CA ALA A 338 -17.02 12.78 6.84
C ALA A 338 -15.77 11.90 6.96
N HIS A 339 -15.93 10.66 7.44
CA HIS A 339 -14.82 9.72 7.56
C HIS A 339 -14.21 9.38 6.21
N ARG A 340 -15.05 9.06 5.21
CA ARG A 340 -14.58 8.69 3.87
C ARG A 340 -13.96 9.87 3.12
N SER A 341 -14.50 11.07 3.27
CA SER A 341 -13.90 12.30 2.72
C SER A 341 -12.50 12.58 3.30
N ALA A 342 -12.31 12.38 4.61
CA ALA A 342 -11.00 12.54 5.24
C ALA A 342 -9.98 11.50 4.72
N GLU A 343 -10.40 10.25 4.51
CA GLU A 343 -9.57 9.20 3.90
C GLU A 343 -9.23 9.51 2.44
N ASP A 344 -10.17 10.09 1.69
CA ASP A 344 -10.04 10.36 0.26
C ASP A 344 -8.87 11.29 -0.09
N ARG A 345 -8.51 12.20 0.82
CA ARG A 345 -7.34 13.06 0.66
C ARG A 345 -6.00 12.32 0.70
N SER A 346 -5.94 11.17 1.35
CA SER A 346 -4.67 10.52 1.62
C SER A 346 -4.22 9.64 0.45
N VAL A 347 -3.29 10.15 -0.35
CA VAL A 347 -2.55 9.37 -1.37
C VAL A 347 -1.91 8.13 -0.74
N ARG A 348 -1.37 8.27 0.47
CA ARG A 348 -0.75 7.17 1.20
C ARG A 348 -1.77 6.12 1.63
N ALA A 349 -2.99 6.51 2.01
CA ALA A 349 -4.04 5.55 2.39
C ALA A 349 -4.50 4.76 1.16
N LEU A 350 -4.74 5.44 0.04
CA LEU A 350 -5.10 4.82 -1.24
C LEU A 350 -4.05 3.79 -1.68
N LEU A 351 -2.77 4.20 -1.79
CA LEU A 351 -1.70 3.30 -2.17
C LEU A 351 -1.56 2.12 -1.21
N ARG A 352 -1.69 2.35 0.09
CA ARG A 352 -1.60 1.28 1.08
C ARG A 352 -2.72 0.26 0.91
N ARG A 353 -3.96 0.69 0.64
CA ARG A 353 -5.11 -0.20 0.54
C ARG A 353 -5.12 -0.98 -0.78
N SER A 354 -4.88 -0.31 -1.90
CA SER A 354 -4.94 -0.94 -3.22
C SER A 354 -3.69 -1.76 -3.57
N VAL A 355 -2.52 -1.43 -3.02
CA VAL A 355 -1.27 -2.18 -3.28
C VAL A 355 -1.06 -3.33 -2.29
N ALA A 356 -1.73 -3.34 -1.13
CA ALA A 356 -1.54 -4.39 -0.12
C ALA A 356 -1.83 -5.80 -0.66
N LEU A 357 -2.94 -6.00 -1.39
CA LEU A 357 -3.27 -7.31 -1.97
C LEU A 357 -2.30 -7.72 -3.08
N LEU A 358 -1.84 -6.77 -3.90
CA LEU A 358 -0.82 -7.04 -4.91
C LEU A 358 0.51 -7.46 -4.25
N HIS A 359 0.99 -6.68 -3.27
CA HIS A 359 2.21 -7.00 -2.54
C HIS A 359 2.11 -8.36 -1.84
N ARG A 360 0.98 -8.63 -1.17
CA ARG A 360 0.74 -9.94 -0.56
C ARG A 360 0.84 -11.06 -1.59
N LYS A 361 0.23 -10.90 -2.77
CA LYS A 361 0.27 -11.95 -3.78
C LYS A 361 1.63 -12.13 -4.45
N ILE A 362 2.34 -11.05 -4.75
CA ILE A 362 3.72 -11.09 -5.24
C ILE A 362 4.57 -11.90 -4.26
N VAL A 363 4.43 -11.62 -2.96
CA VAL A 363 5.16 -12.33 -1.91
C VAL A 363 4.73 -13.80 -1.81
N ASP A 364 3.43 -14.11 -1.81
CA ASP A 364 2.94 -15.48 -1.63
C ASP A 364 3.35 -16.40 -2.81
N ARG A 365 3.37 -15.89 -4.05
CA ARG A 365 3.72 -16.69 -5.24
C ARG A 365 5.21 -16.83 -5.50
N SER A 366 6.02 -15.90 -5.02
CA SER A 366 7.48 -16.04 -5.03
C SER A 366 8.00 -17.27 -4.29
N GLY A 367 7.18 -17.96 -3.48
CA GLY A 367 7.58 -19.08 -2.63
C GLY A 367 7.47 -20.49 -3.20
N GLU A 368 6.77 -20.72 -4.32
CA GLU A 368 6.51 -22.10 -4.81
C GLU A 368 7.70 -22.69 -5.60
N VAL A 369 8.60 -21.87 -6.16
CA VAL A 369 9.64 -22.32 -7.11
C VAL A 369 11.02 -22.57 -6.46
N GLY A 370 11.20 -22.30 -5.17
CA GLY A 370 12.53 -22.33 -4.52
C GLY A 370 12.62 -23.03 -3.17
N GLU A 371 11.72 -23.97 -2.84
CA GLU A 371 11.80 -24.73 -1.59
C GLU A 371 13.13 -25.47 -1.40
N HIS A 372 13.83 -25.80 -2.49
CA HIS A 372 15.08 -26.58 -2.49
C HIS A 372 16.35 -25.80 -2.08
N TYR A 373 16.22 -24.57 -1.60
CA TYR A 373 17.36 -23.66 -1.42
C TYR A 373 17.67 -23.30 0.04
N VAL A 374 16.86 -23.74 1.01
CA VAL A 374 17.12 -23.65 2.45
C VAL A 374 17.20 -25.07 3.01
N ALA A 375 18.34 -25.46 3.58
CA ALA A 375 18.52 -26.79 4.12
C ALA A 375 17.77 -26.96 5.45
N ARG A 376 16.84 -27.90 5.49
CA ARG A 376 16.05 -28.25 6.68
C ARG A 376 16.68 -29.38 7.50
N ASP A 377 17.54 -30.17 6.86
CA ASP A 377 18.24 -31.28 7.49
C ASP A 377 19.72 -31.37 7.05
N ARG A 378 20.43 -32.33 7.63
CA ARG A 378 21.85 -32.56 7.35
C ARG A 378 22.11 -33.09 5.93
N ARG A 379 21.16 -33.80 5.32
CA ARG A 379 21.29 -34.34 3.96
C ARG A 379 21.18 -33.21 2.94
N GLU A 380 20.17 -32.36 3.07
CA GLU A 380 20.01 -31.15 2.27
C GLU A 380 21.21 -30.20 2.45
N TYR A 381 21.76 -30.10 3.66
CA TYR A 381 22.95 -29.31 3.92
C TYR A 381 24.21 -29.85 3.22
N ARG A 382 24.41 -31.18 3.17
CA ARG A 382 25.50 -31.78 2.37
C ARG A 382 25.31 -31.53 0.88
N TRP A 383 24.08 -31.67 0.39
CA TRP A 383 23.75 -31.35 -0.99
C TRP A 383 24.05 -29.87 -1.31
N MET A 384 23.71 -28.94 -0.41
CA MET A 384 24.02 -27.52 -0.52
C MET A 384 25.51 -27.26 -0.77
N TRP A 385 26.39 -27.91 0.00
CA TRP A 385 27.84 -27.81 -0.22
C TRP A 385 28.25 -28.26 -1.63
N THR A 386 27.76 -29.42 -2.09
CA THR A 386 28.11 -29.94 -3.42
C THR A 386 27.59 -29.04 -4.54
N ALA A 387 26.36 -28.55 -4.42
CA ALA A 387 25.75 -27.64 -5.39
C ALA A 387 26.45 -26.27 -5.40
N ALA A 388 26.93 -25.80 -4.23
CA ALA A 388 27.68 -24.56 -4.10
C ALA A 388 29.10 -24.66 -4.68
N LEU A 389 29.78 -25.80 -4.53
CA LEU A 389 31.07 -26.02 -5.20
C LEU A 389 30.92 -25.91 -6.72
N GLY A 390 29.91 -26.58 -7.29
CA GLY A 390 29.60 -26.45 -8.73
C GLY A 390 29.24 -25.02 -9.13
N GLY A 391 28.49 -24.30 -8.31
CA GLY A 391 28.17 -22.90 -8.54
C GLY A 391 29.40 -21.98 -8.54
N GLY A 392 30.36 -22.24 -7.65
CA GLY A 392 31.65 -21.52 -7.61
C GLY A 392 32.48 -21.77 -8.86
N LEU A 393 32.56 -23.03 -9.33
CA LEU A 393 33.28 -23.38 -10.56
C LEU A 393 32.72 -22.68 -11.79
N VAL A 394 31.39 -22.65 -11.96
CA VAL A 394 30.75 -21.91 -13.06
C VAL A 394 31.07 -20.41 -12.98
N THR A 395 31.15 -19.87 -11.75
CA THR A 395 31.45 -18.45 -11.52
C THR A 395 32.87 -18.05 -11.92
N VAL A 396 33.82 -19.00 -12.04
CA VAL A 396 35.16 -18.73 -12.58
C VAL A 396 35.06 -18.21 -14.02
N GLY A 397 34.27 -18.89 -14.86
CA GLY A 397 34.02 -18.46 -16.23
C GLY A 397 33.34 -17.09 -16.29
N THR A 398 32.38 -16.84 -15.42
CA THR A 398 31.71 -15.54 -15.30
C THR A 398 32.69 -14.42 -14.96
N ALA A 399 33.61 -14.65 -14.02
CA ALA A 399 34.64 -13.69 -13.63
C ALA A 399 35.64 -13.45 -14.76
N ALA A 400 36.10 -14.50 -15.44
CA ALA A 400 37.00 -14.39 -16.58
C ALA A 400 36.39 -13.58 -17.73
N ILE A 401 35.14 -13.87 -18.10
CA ILE A 401 34.40 -13.09 -19.12
C ILE A 401 34.25 -11.63 -18.69
N LYS A 402 33.99 -11.35 -17.42
CA LYS A 402 33.90 -9.98 -16.91
C LYS A 402 35.22 -9.23 -17.10
N VAL A 403 36.34 -9.82 -16.71
CA VAL A 403 37.67 -9.22 -16.89
C VAL A 403 37.95 -9.00 -18.38
N ALA A 404 37.66 -9.98 -19.23
CA ALA A 404 37.83 -9.84 -20.68
C ALA A 404 37.00 -8.69 -21.27
N VAL A 405 35.73 -8.54 -20.86
CA VAL A 405 34.87 -7.42 -21.27
C VAL A 405 35.41 -6.08 -20.77
N HIS A 406 35.96 -6.03 -19.55
CA HIS A 406 36.60 -4.83 -19.01
C HIS A 406 37.81 -4.40 -19.85
N ALA A 407 38.64 -5.37 -20.26
CA ALA A 407 39.80 -5.14 -21.11
C ALA A 407 39.45 -4.59 -22.52
N LEU A 408 38.21 -4.74 -22.99
CA LEU A 408 37.76 -4.16 -24.27
C LEU A 408 37.53 -2.65 -24.22
N HIS A 409 37.51 -2.04 -23.03
CA HIS A 409 37.37 -0.59 -22.80
C HIS A 409 36.16 0.03 -23.54
N LEU A 410 35.07 -0.71 -23.60
CA LEU A 410 33.84 -0.28 -24.26
C LEU A 410 33.19 0.89 -23.52
N ALA A 411 32.34 1.63 -24.23
CA ALA A 411 31.49 2.64 -23.62
C ALA A 411 30.65 2.02 -22.46
N PRO A 412 30.39 2.77 -21.37
CA PRO A 412 29.76 2.22 -20.16
C PRO A 412 28.46 1.46 -20.42
N ALA A 413 27.60 1.94 -21.31
CA ALA A 413 26.34 1.27 -21.66
C ALA A 413 26.57 -0.09 -22.34
N ALA A 414 27.53 -0.19 -23.26
CA ALA A 414 27.85 -1.43 -23.95
C ALA A 414 28.53 -2.45 -23.01
N ALA A 415 29.47 -2.00 -22.18
CA ALA A 415 30.08 -2.83 -21.14
C ALA A 415 29.03 -3.34 -20.14
N GLY A 416 28.14 -2.46 -19.67
CA GLY A 416 27.05 -2.81 -18.77
C GLY A 416 26.11 -3.87 -19.35
N LEU A 417 25.79 -3.77 -20.64
CA LEU A 417 24.95 -4.76 -21.33
C LEU A 417 25.63 -6.13 -21.40
N LEU A 418 26.92 -6.18 -21.72
CA LEU A 418 27.68 -7.43 -21.77
C LEU A 418 27.84 -8.06 -20.38
N TYR A 419 28.10 -7.27 -19.34
CA TYR A 419 28.07 -7.76 -17.95
C TYR A 419 26.70 -8.33 -17.58
N SER A 420 25.63 -7.64 -17.97
CA SER A 420 24.26 -8.07 -17.70
C SER A 420 23.93 -9.40 -18.35
N LEU A 421 24.30 -9.58 -19.61
CA LEU A 421 24.13 -10.83 -20.34
C LEU A 421 24.96 -11.95 -19.73
N ASN A 422 26.23 -11.69 -19.41
CA ASN A 422 27.12 -12.66 -18.76
C ASN A 422 26.51 -13.16 -17.44
N TYR A 423 26.05 -12.24 -16.58
CA TYR A 423 25.43 -12.59 -15.31
C TYR A 423 24.10 -13.31 -15.49
N ALA A 424 23.20 -12.83 -16.35
CA ALA A 424 21.90 -13.45 -16.60
C ALA A 424 22.04 -14.89 -17.13
N ILE A 425 22.91 -15.11 -18.11
CA ILE A 425 23.20 -16.44 -18.67
C ILE A 425 23.77 -17.34 -17.59
N THR A 426 24.77 -16.88 -16.84
CA THR A 426 25.34 -17.61 -15.70
C THR A 426 24.25 -18.03 -14.71
N PHE A 427 23.39 -17.11 -14.30
CA PHE A 427 22.34 -17.40 -13.32
C PHE A 427 21.29 -18.39 -13.82
N LEU A 428 20.97 -18.36 -15.12
CA LEU A 428 20.10 -19.33 -15.76
C LEU A 428 20.74 -20.71 -15.87
N LEU A 429 22.04 -20.79 -16.20
CA LEU A 429 22.79 -22.05 -16.20
C LEU A 429 22.82 -22.67 -14.80
N LEU A 430 23.12 -21.87 -13.77
CA LEU A 430 23.09 -22.31 -12.38
C LEU A 430 21.71 -22.87 -12.00
N GLN A 431 20.63 -22.17 -12.36
CA GLN A 431 19.26 -22.66 -12.13
C GLN A 431 19.00 -23.98 -12.86
N ARG A 432 19.40 -24.09 -14.13
CA ARG A 432 19.17 -25.28 -14.97
C ARG A 432 19.89 -26.52 -14.45
N PHE A 433 21.08 -26.36 -13.88
CA PHE A 433 21.88 -27.46 -13.33
C PHE A 433 21.67 -27.66 -11.82
N HIS A 434 20.71 -26.96 -11.20
CA HIS A 434 20.46 -27.00 -9.76
C HIS A 434 21.71 -26.68 -8.91
N LEU A 435 22.57 -25.79 -9.43
CA LEU A 435 23.76 -25.30 -8.73
C LEU A 435 23.40 -24.08 -7.89
N VAL A 436 24.06 -23.92 -6.75
CA VAL A 436 23.75 -22.87 -5.79
C VAL A 436 24.78 -21.75 -5.85
N LEU A 437 24.28 -20.52 -5.93
CA LEU A 437 25.05 -19.31 -5.67
C LEU A 437 24.51 -18.64 -4.42
N ALA A 438 25.41 -18.26 -3.51
CA ALA A 438 25.06 -17.55 -2.30
C ALA A 438 24.29 -16.25 -2.59
N THR A 439 23.40 -15.89 -1.68
CA THR A 439 22.66 -14.62 -1.61
C THR A 439 21.68 -14.32 -2.76
N LYS A 440 21.51 -15.24 -3.71
CA LYS A 440 20.56 -15.14 -4.85
C LYS A 440 19.05 -15.19 -4.46
N GLN A 441 18.72 -15.42 -3.19
CA GLN A 441 17.41 -15.97 -2.77
C GLN A 441 16.43 -15.07 -1.99
N PRO A 442 16.39 -13.73 -2.13
CA PRO A 442 15.51 -12.92 -1.27
C PRO A 442 14.01 -13.12 -1.54
N ALA A 443 13.63 -13.69 -2.70
CA ALA A 443 12.24 -13.86 -3.14
C ALA A 443 11.53 -14.88 -2.26
N MET A 444 12.21 -16.02 -2.08
CA MET A 444 11.78 -17.15 -1.27
C MET A 444 11.69 -16.78 0.20
N THR A 445 12.62 -15.95 0.65
CA THR A 445 12.66 -15.47 2.03
C THR A 445 11.38 -14.73 2.39
N ALA A 446 10.94 -13.81 1.53
CA ALA A 446 9.71 -13.05 1.77
C ALA A 446 8.48 -13.97 1.83
N ALA A 447 8.38 -14.94 0.91
CA ALA A 447 7.25 -15.87 0.82
C ALA A 447 7.13 -16.80 2.04
N LYS A 448 8.25 -17.37 2.50
CA LYS A 448 8.23 -18.25 3.67
C LYS A 448 7.99 -17.48 4.97
N LEU A 449 8.56 -16.28 5.09
CA LEU A 449 8.25 -15.37 6.20
C LEU A 449 6.76 -15.02 6.19
N ALA A 450 6.18 -14.72 5.04
CA ALA A 450 4.75 -14.49 4.88
C ALA A 450 3.89 -15.67 5.38
N ALA A 451 4.26 -16.91 5.04
CA ALA A 451 3.57 -18.10 5.56
C ALA A 451 3.63 -18.19 7.09
N ILE A 452 4.82 -17.98 7.70
CA ILE A 452 4.98 -17.98 9.15
C ILE A 452 4.17 -16.85 9.82
N LEU A 453 4.12 -15.68 9.17
CA LEU A 453 3.36 -14.52 9.64
C LEU A 453 1.84 -14.77 9.60
N ARG A 454 1.36 -15.47 8.57
CA ARG A 454 -0.04 -15.85 8.40
C ARG A 454 -0.48 -16.91 9.41
N ASP A 455 0.32 -17.96 9.56
CA ASP A 455 -0.08 -19.18 10.26
C ASP A 455 0.27 -19.12 11.76
N GLY A 456 1.24 -18.27 12.16
CA GLY A 456 1.67 -18.09 13.55
C GLY A 456 1.09 -16.84 14.22
N GLN A 457 0.92 -16.89 15.54
CA GLN A 457 0.58 -15.74 16.40
C GLN A 457 1.55 -15.61 17.59
N GLY A 458 1.75 -14.38 18.08
CA GLY A 458 2.55 -14.10 19.28
C GLY A 458 3.95 -14.75 19.27
N ALA A 459 4.29 -15.45 20.34
CA ALA A 459 5.59 -16.10 20.51
C ALA A 459 5.89 -17.17 19.44
N LYS A 460 4.88 -17.97 19.01
CA LYS A 460 5.05 -19.01 17.99
C LYS A 460 5.47 -18.43 16.64
N ARG A 461 4.94 -17.25 16.28
CA ARG A 461 5.35 -16.51 15.08
C ARG A 461 6.81 -16.07 15.17
N ALA A 462 7.20 -15.50 16.31
CA ALA A 462 8.57 -15.05 16.53
C ALA A 462 9.55 -16.24 16.46
N GLU A 463 9.22 -17.35 17.10
CA GLU A 463 10.01 -18.60 17.07
C GLU A 463 10.17 -19.14 15.64
N GLY A 464 9.07 -19.27 14.88
CA GLY A 464 9.14 -19.73 13.49
C GLY A 464 10.00 -18.84 12.58
N ILE A 465 9.99 -17.51 12.79
CA ILE A 465 10.86 -16.60 12.05
C ILE A 465 12.32 -16.75 12.46
N VAL A 466 12.59 -16.93 13.75
CA VAL A 466 13.95 -17.15 14.26
C VAL A 466 14.52 -18.46 13.71
N ASP A 467 13.74 -19.54 13.74
CA ASP A 467 14.15 -20.86 13.20
C ASP A 467 14.44 -20.76 11.70
N TYR A 468 13.57 -20.09 10.95
CA TYR A 468 13.79 -19.86 9.52
C TYR A 468 15.00 -18.96 9.25
N SER A 469 15.23 -17.94 10.08
CA SER A 469 16.40 -17.06 9.99
C SER A 469 17.69 -17.86 10.24
N ALA A 470 17.70 -18.74 11.24
CA ALA A 470 18.83 -19.60 11.54
C ALA A 470 19.13 -20.56 10.38
N ALA A 471 18.10 -21.21 9.83
CA ALA A 471 18.24 -22.11 8.69
C ALA A 471 18.74 -21.38 7.42
N ILE A 472 18.28 -20.15 7.16
CA ILE A 472 18.81 -19.32 6.07
C ILE A 472 20.28 -19.03 6.31
N VAL A 473 20.65 -18.53 7.49
CA VAL A 473 22.04 -18.15 7.77
C VAL A 473 22.97 -19.36 7.61
N SER A 474 22.62 -20.52 8.17
CA SER A 474 23.44 -21.74 8.06
C SER A 474 23.60 -22.18 6.61
N THR A 475 22.50 -22.12 5.84
CA THR A 475 22.52 -22.52 4.42
C THR A 475 23.31 -21.55 3.57
N GLN A 476 23.17 -20.24 3.80
CA GLN A 476 23.90 -19.20 3.08
C GLN A 476 25.40 -19.22 3.42
N LEU A 477 25.77 -19.53 4.66
CA LEU A 477 27.17 -19.76 5.03
C LEU A 477 27.76 -20.94 4.23
N ALA A 478 27.08 -22.09 4.19
CA ALA A 478 27.53 -23.24 3.41
C ALA A 478 27.67 -22.91 1.91
N ALA A 479 26.67 -22.21 1.36
CA ALA A 479 26.71 -21.77 -0.04
C ALA A 479 27.88 -20.81 -0.31
N THR A 480 28.09 -19.80 0.54
CA THR A 480 29.17 -18.84 0.39
C THR A 480 30.53 -19.50 0.50
N PHE A 481 30.77 -20.32 1.52
CA PHE A 481 32.07 -21.00 1.66
C PHE A 481 32.32 -21.96 0.49
N GLY A 482 31.33 -22.76 0.09
CA GLY A 482 31.45 -23.65 -1.07
C GLY A 482 31.76 -22.86 -2.35
N ASN A 483 31.05 -21.77 -2.60
CA ASN A 483 31.30 -20.91 -3.75
C ASN A 483 32.70 -20.28 -3.72
N VAL A 484 33.10 -19.68 -2.58
CA VAL A 484 34.39 -18.99 -2.39
C VAL A 484 35.56 -19.95 -2.58
N ILE A 485 35.52 -21.12 -1.94
CA ILE A 485 36.57 -22.14 -2.08
C ILE A 485 36.70 -22.57 -3.55
N ALA A 486 35.59 -22.95 -4.17
CA ALA A 486 35.61 -23.44 -5.54
C ALA A 486 36.02 -22.38 -6.56
N VAL A 487 35.54 -21.14 -6.43
CA VAL A 487 35.90 -20.06 -7.35
C VAL A 487 37.36 -19.65 -7.19
N SER A 488 37.89 -19.63 -5.96
CA SER A 488 39.30 -19.31 -5.74
C SER A 488 40.24 -20.37 -6.29
N ILE A 489 39.99 -21.66 -6.00
CA ILE A 489 40.78 -22.77 -6.55
C ILE A 489 40.64 -22.81 -8.08
N GLY A 490 39.43 -22.66 -8.59
CA GLY A 490 39.16 -22.71 -10.03
C GLY A 490 39.78 -21.53 -10.79
N ALA A 491 39.76 -20.32 -10.21
CA ALA A 491 40.45 -19.16 -10.79
C ALA A 491 41.96 -19.37 -10.85
N PHE A 492 42.57 -19.91 -9.80
CA PHE A 492 43.99 -20.26 -9.80
C PHE A 492 44.31 -21.31 -10.86
N ALA A 493 43.51 -22.38 -10.96
CA ALA A 493 43.69 -23.40 -11.98
C ALA A 493 43.53 -22.84 -13.40
N PHE A 494 42.55 -21.95 -13.61
CA PHE A 494 42.32 -21.26 -14.88
C PHE A 494 43.51 -20.39 -15.27
N GLU A 495 44.03 -19.57 -14.36
CA GLU A 495 45.19 -18.71 -14.61
C GLU A 495 46.43 -19.53 -15.00
N ASN A 496 46.71 -20.61 -14.27
CA ASN A 496 47.85 -21.49 -14.57
C ASN A 496 47.71 -22.17 -15.93
N LEU A 497 46.50 -22.63 -16.27
CA LEU A 497 46.23 -23.21 -17.58
C LEU A 497 46.37 -22.17 -18.70
N TRP A 498 45.90 -20.95 -18.47
CA TRP A 498 46.04 -19.85 -19.42
C TRP A 498 47.50 -19.50 -19.66
N HIS A 499 48.27 -19.34 -18.58
CA HIS A 499 49.70 -19.08 -18.65
C HIS A 499 50.45 -20.20 -19.36
N LEU A 500 50.09 -21.47 -19.12
CA LEU A 500 50.68 -22.62 -19.82
C LEU A 500 50.42 -22.59 -21.33
N LEU A 501 49.22 -22.17 -21.75
CA LEU A 501 48.80 -22.17 -23.15
C LEU A 501 49.28 -20.94 -23.93
N PHE A 502 49.31 -19.76 -23.29
CA PHE A 502 49.54 -18.47 -23.96
C PHE A 502 50.84 -17.77 -23.52
N SER A 503 51.55 -18.29 -22.51
CA SER A 503 52.78 -17.70 -21.95
C SER A 503 52.63 -16.24 -21.49
N GLN A 504 51.41 -15.83 -21.15
CA GLN A 504 51.09 -14.50 -20.63
C GLN A 504 50.07 -14.64 -19.49
N PRO A 505 50.09 -13.74 -18.49
CA PRO A 505 49.07 -13.72 -17.45
C PRO A 505 47.73 -13.25 -18.05
N PHE A 506 46.62 -13.85 -17.59
CA PHE A 506 45.28 -13.45 -18.03
C PHE A 506 44.92 -12.07 -17.48
N VAL A 507 45.31 -11.76 -16.24
CA VAL A 507 45.17 -10.43 -15.63
C VAL A 507 46.54 -9.78 -15.50
N HIS A 508 46.72 -8.58 -16.06
CA HIS A 508 47.99 -7.86 -15.97
C HIS A 508 48.23 -7.32 -14.54
N ARG A 509 49.51 -7.13 -14.17
CA ARG A 509 49.90 -6.76 -12.79
C ARG A 509 49.33 -5.42 -12.33
N GLU A 510 49.28 -4.42 -13.20
CA GLU A 510 48.75 -3.08 -12.89
C GLU A 510 47.24 -3.12 -12.58
N GLU A 511 46.48 -3.87 -13.38
CA GLU A 511 45.05 -4.08 -13.21
C GLU A 511 44.74 -4.86 -11.94
N SER A 512 45.60 -5.82 -11.58
CA SER A 512 45.47 -6.60 -10.35
C SER A 512 45.51 -5.72 -9.10
N ARG A 513 46.43 -4.75 -9.03
CA ARG A 513 46.52 -3.81 -7.90
C ARG A 513 45.28 -2.92 -7.78
N ALA A 514 44.79 -2.40 -8.91
CA ALA A 514 43.55 -1.60 -8.93
C ALA A 514 42.33 -2.40 -8.43
N ILE A 515 42.25 -3.69 -8.77
CA ILE A 515 41.21 -4.60 -8.27
C ILE A 515 41.27 -4.70 -6.73
N PHE A 516 42.46 -4.93 -6.16
CA PHE A 516 42.64 -5.01 -4.69
C PHE A 516 42.25 -3.73 -3.97
N GLU A 517 42.70 -2.57 -4.45
CA GLU A 517 42.36 -1.27 -3.85
C GLU A 517 40.86 -1.00 -3.91
N SER A 518 40.21 -1.32 -5.03
CA SER A 518 38.76 -1.13 -5.20
C SER A 518 37.90 -2.01 -4.29
N LEU A 519 38.44 -3.13 -3.78
CA LEU A 519 37.74 -4.10 -2.92
C LEU A 519 38.01 -3.89 -1.43
N SER A 520 38.88 -2.94 -1.06
CA SER A 520 39.18 -2.63 0.33
C SER A 520 37.96 -2.05 1.05
N PRO A 521 37.49 -2.62 2.18
CA PRO A 521 36.34 -2.10 2.90
C PRO A 521 36.60 -0.74 3.58
N VAL A 522 37.86 -0.35 3.75
CA VAL A 522 38.27 0.91 4.39
C VAL A 522 38.61 1.97 3.35
N ASP A 523 39.28 1.57 2.28
CA ASP A 523 39.84 2.50 1.28
C ASP A 523 38.89 2.71 0.08
N SER A 524 37.71 2.10 0.09
CA SER A 524 36.73 2.18 -1.01
C SER A 524 35.27 2.26 -0.53
N GLY A 525 34.36 2.51 -1.47
CA GLY A 525 32.90 2.44 -1.24
C GLY A 525 32.35 1.03 -1.02
N THR A 526 33.18 0.01 -0.81
CA THR A 526 32.77 -1.41 -0.77
C THR A 526 31.64 -1.69 0.22
N ILE A 527 31.62 -1.07 1.40
CA ILE A 527 30.51 -1.22 2.37
C ILE A 527 29.18 -0.77 1.75
N PHE A 528 29.16 0.44 1.18
CA PHE A 528 27.96 1.01 0.55
C PHE A 528 27.52 0.18 -0.66
N TYR A 529 28.46 -0.18 -1.55
CA TYR A 529 28.16 -0.98 -2.74
C TYR A 529 27.71 -2.42 -2.41
N SER A 530 28.20 -2.99 -1.30
CA SER A 530 27.75 -4.31 -0.83
C SER A 530 26.32 -4.25 -0.28
N ALA A 531 25.99 -3.19 0.45
CA ALA A 531 24.62 -2.93 0.90
C ALA A 531 23.69 -2.68 -0.29
N LEU A 532 24.10 -1.85 -1.25
CA LEU A 532 23.37 -1.63 -2.51
C LEU A 532 23.14 -2.95 -3.25
N THR A 533 24.14 -3.80 -3.32
CA THR A 533 24.01 -5.15 -3.92
C THR A 533 22.95 -5.97 -3.19
N GLY A 534 22.87 -5.90 -1.86
CA GLY A 534 21.77 -6.50 -1.08
C GLY A 534 20.38 -5.98 -1.46
N VAL A 535 20.26 -4.67 -1.75
CA VAL A 535 19.02 -4.06 -2.29
C VAL A 535 18.70 -4.61 -3.68
N LEU A 536 19.69 -4.72 -4.57
CA LEU A 536 19.51 -5.25 -5.92
C LEU A 536 19.10 -6.72 -5.91
N LEU A 537 19.68 -7.53 -5.02
CA LEU A 537 19.29 -8.92 -4.79
C LEU A 537 17.82 -9.00 -4.40
N TRP A 538 17.38 -8.13 -3.46
CA TRP A 538 15.97 -8.06 -3.06
C TRP A 538 15.06 -7.60 -4.20
N ALA A 539 15.48 -6.59 -4.97
CA ALA A 539 14.72 -6.06 -6.10
C ALA A 539 14.52 -7.11 -7.21
N GLY A 540 15.56 -7.85 -7.59
CA GLY A 540 15.45 -8.93 -8.59
C GLY A 540 14.45 -10.01 -8.15
N SER A 541 14.39 -10.25 -6.85
CA SER A 541 13.45 -11.18 -6.24
C SER A 541 11.97 -10.76 -6.37
N LEU A 542 11.70 -9.45 -6.27
CA LEU A 542 10.38 -8.88 -6.54
C LEU A 542 10.01 -8.95 -8.01
N CYS A 543 10.97 -8.74 -8.93
CA CYS A 543 10.75 -8.89 -10.36
C CYS A 543 10.31 -10.32 -10.71
N GLY A 544 10.88 -11.34 -10.07
CA GLY A 544 10.45 -12.73 -10.21
C GLY A 544 9.00 -12.96 -9.78
N GLY A 545 8.63 -12.52 -8.57
CA GLY A 545 7.26 -12.63 -8.07
C GLY A 545 6.24 -11.83 -8.90
N TRP A 546 6.64 -10.65 -9.38
CA TRP A 546 5.83 -9.84 -10.28
C TRP A 546 5.60 -10.55 -11.62
N LEU A 547 6.64 -11.11 -12.24
CA LEU A 547 6.53 -11.79 -13.52
C LEU A 547 5.66 -13.05 -13.43
N ASP A 548 5.77 -13.79 -12.32
CA ASP A 548 4.92 -14.94 -12.05
C ASP A 548 3.43 -14.53 -11.87
N ASN A 549 3.17 -13.48 -11.09
CA ASN A 549 1.83 -12.92 -10.97
C ASN A 549 1.29 -12.43 -12.33
N TRP A 550 2.12 -11.76 -13.13
CA TRP A 550 1.76 -11.27 -14.46
C TRP A 550 1.40 -12.42 -15.41
N SER A 551 2.18 -13.49 -15.40
CA SER A 551 1.95 -14.71 -16.18
C SER A 551 0.64 -15.38 -15.82
N ALA A 552 0.37 -15.52 -14.52
CA ALA A 552 -0.88 -16.10 -14.06
C ALA A 552 -2.09 -15.22 -14.40
N TYR A 553 -1.97 -13.90 -14.19
CA TYR A 553 -3.04 -12.95 -14.50
C TYR A 553 -3.41 -12.96 -15.99
N HIS A 554 -2.41 -13.01 -16.87
CA HIS A 554 -2.61 -13.05 -18.33
C HIS A 554 -2.79 -14.47 -18.88
N ARG A 555 -2.76 -15.50 -18.02
CA ARG A 555 -2.92 -16.91 -18.42
C ARG A 555 -1.92 -17.31 -19.50
N LEU A 556 -0.66 -16.86 -19.34
CA LEU A 556 0.40 -17.04 -20.32
C LEU A 556 0.65 -18.52 -20.66
N PRO A 557 0.71 -19.47 -19.71
CA PRO A 557 0.85 -20.89 -20.03
C PRO A 557 -0.29 -21.39 -20.93
N GLU A 558 -1.54 -21.03 -20.65
CA GLU A 558 -2.67 -21.45 -21.50
C GLU A 558 -2.64 -20.80 -22.88
N ALA A 559 -2.20 -19.54 -22.97
CA ALA A 559 -2.00 -18.86 -24.26
C ALA A 559 -0.93 -19.55 -25.11
N ILE A 560 0.19 -19.95 -24.49
CA ILE A 560 1.28 -20.71 -25.14
C ILE A 560 0.77 -22.08 -25.59
N ALA A 561 0.06 -22.81 -24.74
CA ALA A 561 -0.47 -24.13 -25.08
C ALA A 561 -1.46 -24.09 -26.26
N ARG A 562 -2.22 -23.00 -26.39
CA ARG A 562 -3.21 -22.79 -27.46
C ARG A 562 -2.66 -22.06 -28.69
N HIS A 563 -1.37 -21.73 -28.71
CA HIS A 563 -0.80 -20.90 -29.76
C HIS A 563 -0.93 -21.55 -31.15
N PRO A 564 -1.23 -20.78 -32.23
CA PRO A 564 -1.42 -21.33 -33.58
C PRO A 564 -0.23 -22.15 -34.11
N LEU A 565 0.99 -21.83 -33.66
CA LEU A 565 2.21 -22.59 -33.99
C LEU A 565 2.17 -24.05 -33.52
N GLY A 566 1.29 -24.42 -32.59
CA GLY A 566 1.04 -25.81 -32.22
C GLY A 566 0.52 -26.66 -33.38
N LYS A 567 -0.09 -26.04 -34.41
CA LYS A 567 -0.44 -26.75 -35.67
C LYS A 567 0.80 -27.15 -36.48
N ARG A 568 1.90 -26.41 -36.34
CA ARG A 568 3.16 -26.62 -37.09
C ARG A 568 4.18 -27.46 -36.31
N PHE A 569 4.30 -27.23 -35.01
CA PHE A 569 5.33 -27.87 -34.17
C PHE A 569 4.78 -28.94 -33.21
N GLY A 570 3.47 -29.19 -33.23
CA GLY A 570 2.77 -30.16 -32.38
C GLY A 570 2.18 -29.53 -31.11
N ARG A 571 0.91 -29.86 -30.83
CA ARG A 571 0.18 -29.36 -29.64
C ARG A 571 0.81 -29.85 -28.33
N GLU A 572 1.29 -31.09 -28.28
CA GLU A 572 2.00 -31.64 -27.12
C GLU A 572 3.29 -30.90 -26.82
N ARG A 573 4.01 -30.44 -27.85
CA ARG A 573 5.24 -29.66 -27.67
C ARG A 573 4.92 -28.29 -27.08
N MET A 574 3.88 -27.64 -27.57
CA MET A 574 3.41 -26.38 -27.00
C MET A 574 2.92 -26.54 -25.56
N ALA A 575 2.25 -27.64 -25.22
CA ALA A 575 1.85 -27.94 -23.85
C ALA A 575 3.06 -28.13 -22.92
N ARG A 576 4.10 -28.84 -23.38
CA ARG A 576 5.36 -28.97 -22.62
C ARG A 576 6.09 -27.65 -22.43
N ILE A 577 6.07 -26.76 -23.43
CA ILE A 577 6.65 -25.41 -23.31
C ILE A 577 5.84 -24.58 -22.31
N ALA A 578 4.51 -24.63 -22.37
CA ALA A 578 3.63 -23.96 -21.42
C ALA A 578 3.90 -24.42 -19.98
N GLU A 579 4.07 -25.72 -19.78
CA GLU A 579 4.43 -26.30 -18.47
C GLU A 579 5.79 -25.80 -17.99
N SER A 580 6.80 -25.85 -18.85
CA SER A 580 8.14 -25.35 -18.53
C SER A 580 8.13 -23.86 -18.15
N VAL A 581 7.36 -23.05 -18.86
CA VAL A 581 7.15 -21.63 -18.50
C VAL A 581 6.49 -21.52 -17.14
N ARG A 582 5.41 -22.27 -16.88
CA ARG A 582 4.71 -22.25 -15.58
C ARG A 582 5.65 -22.58 -14.42
N GLU A 583 6.50 -23.59 -14.57
CA GLU A 583 7.41 -24.05 -13.51
C GLU A 583 8.63 -23.12 -13.30
N ASN A 584 9.13 -22.47 -14.37
CA ASN A 584 10.43 -21.79 -14.31
C ASN A 584 10.39 -20.26 -14.42
N LEU A 585 9.26 -19.67 -14.82
CA LEU A 585 9.21 -18.24 -15.17
C LEU A 585 9.55 -17.31 -13.99
N ALA A 586 9.12 -17.64 -12.78
CA ALA A 586 9.48 -16.87 -11.57
C ALA A 586 11.01 -16.84 -11.37
N GLY A 587 11.66 -17.99 -11.55
CA GLY A 587 13.11 -18.13 -11.46
C GLY A 587 13.84 -17.42 -12.59
N TRP A 588 13.33 -17.51 -13.83
CA TRP A 588 13.87 -16.77 -14.97
C TRP A 588 13.75 -15.26 -14.76
N GLY A 589 12.58 -14.78 -14.33
CA GLY A 589 12.35 -13.38 -14.02
C GLY A 589 13.31 -12.86 -12.97
N THR A 590 13.53 -13.62 -11.89
CA THR A 590 14.51 -13.28 -10.85
C THR A 590 15.92 -13.21 -11.40
N ASN A 591 16.33 -14.22 -12.17
CA ASN A 591 17.73 -14.38 -12.61
C ASN A 591 18.11 -13.40 -13.71
N VAL A 592 17.23 -13.20 -14.68
CA VAL A 592 17.45 -12.24 -15.76
C VAL A 592 17.44 -10.83 -15.20
N SER A 593 16.42 -10.46 -14.40
CA SER A 593 16.38 -9.12 -13.80
C SER A 593 17.60 -8.86 -12.90
N LEU A 594 18.00 -9.82 -12.06
CA LEU A 594 19.18 -9.69 -11.23
C LEU A 594 20.46 -9.53 -12.06
N GLY A 595 20.63 -10.31 -13.12
CA GLY A 595 21.78 -10.17 -14.02
C GLY A 595 21.88 -8.75 -14.59
N PHE A 596 20.77 -8.20 -15.07
CA PHE A 596 20.70 -6.83 -15.57
C PHE A 596 20.89 -5.77 -14.50
N LEU A 597 20.31 -5.95 -13.31
CA LEU A 597 20.50 -5.03 -12.19
C LEU A 597 21.98 -4.97 -11.77
N LEU A 598 22.66 -6.12 -11.64
CA LEU A 598 24.07 -6.16 -11.26
C LEU A 598 25.00 -5.66 -12.37
N GLY A 599 24.66 -5.90 -13.65
CA GLY A 599 25.49 -5.51 -14.79
C GLY A 599 25.33 -4.04 -15.23
N MET A 600 24.10 -3.51 -15.23
CA MET A 600 23.81 -2.14 -15.67
C MET A 600 24.00 -1.08 -14.60
N THR A 601 23.91 -1.42 -13.30
CA THR A 601 24.00 -0.41 -12.23
C THR A 601 25.25 0.48 -12.33
N PRO A 602 26.47 -0.06 -12.58
CA PRO A 602 27.65 0.79 -12.76
C PRO A 602 27.55 1.72 -13.97
N ALA A 603 26.98 1.24 -15.08
CA ALA A 603 26.78 2.03 -16.30
C ALA A 603 25.77 3.17 -16.09
N VAL A 604 24.68 2.90 -15.37
CA VAL A 604 23.68 3.90 -14.99
C VAL A 604 24.28 4.94 -14.05
N GLY A 605 25.09 4.51 -13.07
CA GLY A 605 25.83 5.43 -12.21
C GLY A 605 26.74 6.36 -13.00
N ALA A 606 27.58 5.80 -13.87
CA ALA A 606 28.46 6.56 -14.73
C ALA A 606 27.71 7.59 -15.59
N PHE A 607 26.55 7.20 -16.16
CA PHE A 607 25.70 8.11 -16.93
C PHE A 607 25.12 9.27 -16.09
N LEU A 608 24.72 8.99 -14.85
CA LEU A 608 24.18 10.00 -13.92
C LEU A 608 25.26 10.82 -13.21
N GLY A 609 26.55 10.52 -13.42
CA GLY A 609 27.66 11.14 -12.70
C GLY A 609 27.78 10.70 -11.23
N VAL A 610 27.10 9.61 -10.85
CA VAL A 610 27.17 9.05 -9.49
C VAL A 610 28.03 7.79 -9.54
N PRO A 611 29.10 7.66 -8.72
CA PRO A 611 29.93 6.46 -8.73
C PRO A 611 29.15 5.29 -8.10
N LEU A 612 28.30 4.62 -8.88
CA LEU A 612 27.60 3.41 -8.45
C LEU A 612 28.41 2.20 -8.87
N ASP A 613 28.47 1.21 -7.99
CA ASP A 613 29.14 -0.06 -8.25
C ASP A 613 28.47 -1.20 -7.48
N VAL A 614 28.82 -2.43 -7.84
CA VAL A 614 28.17 -3.66 -7.36
C VAL A 614 29.21 -4.61 -6.76
N ARG A 615 29.08 -4.86 -5.47
CA ARG A 615 29.97 -5.74 -4.68
C ARG A 615 29.21 -6.96 -4.16
N HIS A 616 29.09 -7.96 -5.04
CA HIS A 616 28.57 -9.29 -4.71
C HIS A 616 29.71 -10.23 -4.29
N VAL A 617 29.55 -10.94 -3.17
CA VAL A 617 30.57 -11.79 -2.56
C VAL A 617 31.26 -12.74 -3.55
N THR A 618 30.51 -13.61 -4.24
CA THR A 618 31.13 -14.65 -5.10
C THR A 618 31.78 -14.09 -6.37
N LEU A 619 31.09 -13.17 -7.08
CA LEU A 619 31.62 -12.57 -8.30
C LEU A 619 32.92 -11.79 -8.03
N ASN A 620 32.94 -11.02 -6.94
CA ASN A 620 34.15 -10.27 -6.56
C ASN A 620 35.24 -11.18 -6.04
N THR A 621 34.90 -12.29 -5.35
CA THR A 621 35.88 -13.31 -4.97
C THR A 621 36.54 -13.93 -6.20
N GLY A 622 35.79 -14.21 -7.27
CA GLY A 622 36.35 -14.73 -8.52
C GLY A 622 37.31 -13.76 -9.19
N VAL A 623 36.91 -12.49 -9.36
CA VAL A 623 37.78 -11.43 -9.93
C VAL A 623 39.02 -11.21 -9.08
N LEU A 624 38.86 -11.16 -7.75
CA LEU A 624 39.95 -11.05 -6.79
C LEU A 624 40.91 -12.25 -6.90
N SER A 625 40.38 -13.46 -7.06
CA SER A 625 41.19 -14.68 -7.15
C SER A 625 41.99 -14.74 -8.45
N LEU A 626 41.41 -14.30 -9.57
CA LEU A 626 42.11 -14.15 -10.86
C LEU A 626 43.23 -13.10 -10.76
N ALA A 627 42.96 -11.95 -10.13
CA ALA A 627 43.96 -10.91 -9.90
C ALA A 627 45.08 -11.39 -8.95
N ALA A 628 44.74 -12.14 -7.90
CA ALA A 628 45.69 -12.70 -6.95
C ALA A 628 46.62 -13.72 -7.63
N SER A 629 46.08 -14.58 -8.51
CA SER A 629 46.89 -15.55 -9.24
C SER A 629 47.89 -14.90 -10.21
N GLY A 630 47.56 -13.74 -10.79
CA GLY A 630 48.47 -12.99 -11.65
C GLY A 630 49.65 -12.31 -10.94
N LEU A 631 49.55 -12.08 -9.62
CA LEU A 631 50.58 -11.36 -8.81
C LEU A 631 51.60 -12.28 -8.10
N GLY A 632 51.45 -13.61 -8.17
CA GLY A 632 52.43 -14.55 -7.60
C GLY A 632 52.52 -14.48 -6.07
N ALA A 633 53.70 -14.21 -5.49
CA ALA A 633 53.91 -14.15 -4.03
C ALA A 633 53.77 -12.73 -3.43
N GLU A 634 53.69 -11.69 -4.28
CA GLU A 634 53.69 -10.28 -3.86
C GLU A 634 52.37 -9.86 -3.18
N TRP A 635 51.26 -10.52 -3.50
CA TRP A 635 49.93 -10.25 -2.89
C TRP A 635 49.87 -10.50 -1.37
N PHE A 636 50.78 -11.31 -0.81
CA PHE A 636 50.86 -11.58 0.62
C PHE A 636 51.53 -10.43 1.39
N GLN A 637 52.37 -9.64 0.72
CA GLN A 637 53.07 -8.51 1.32
C GLN A 637 52.25 -7.23 1.19
N ALA A 638 52.31 -6.37 2.21
CA ALA A 638 51.50 -5.14 2.42
C ALA A 638 50.06 -5.31 2.95
N GLY A 639 49.64 -6.52 3.37
CA GLY A 639 48.36 -6.72 4.09
C GLY A 639 47.10 -6.70 3.21
N PHE A 640 47.26 -6.68 1.88
CA PHE A 640 46.17 -6.74 0.91
C PHE A 640 45.31 -8.00 1.04
N PHE A 641 45.90 -9.16 1.33
CA PHE A 641 45.18 -10.41 1.56
C PHE A 641 44.15 -10.28 2.70
N VAL A 642 44.57 -9.73 3.85
CA VAL A 642 43.70 -9.57 5.02
C VAL A 642 42.58 -8.58 4.71
N ARG A 643 42.89 -7.46 4.05
CA ARG A 643 41.87 -6.47 3.66
C ARG A 643 40.87 -7.04 2.66
N ALA A 644 41.32 -7.82 1.69
CA ALA A 644 40.47 -8.45 0.70
C ALA A 644 39.59 -9.55 1.33
N LEU A 645 40.13 -10.34 2.25
CA LEU A 645 39.37 -11.33 3.02
C LEU A 645 38.29 -10.67 3.89
N VAL A 646 38.63 -9.60 4.59
CA VAL A 646 37.66 -8.79 5.35
C VAL A 646 36.63 -8.17 4.40
N GLY A 647 37.04 -7.68 3.23
CA GLY A 647 36.15 -7.17 2.19
C GLY A 647 35.13 -8.21 1.73
N VAL A 648 35.56 -9.43 1.42
CA VAL A 648 34.68 -10.56 1.07
C VAL A 648 33.72 -10.90 2.21
N ALA A 649 34.20 -10.91 3.46
CA ALA A 649 33.35 -11.15 4.63
C ALA A 649 32.28 -10.06 4.81
N VAL A 650 32.67 -8.78 4.64
CA VAL A 650 31.75 -7.63 4.68
C VAL A 650 30.72 -7.72 3.55
N MET A 651 31.16 -8.05 2.33
CA MET A 651 30.26 -8.27 1.19
C MET A 651 29.21 -9.33 1.52
N PHE A 652 29.63 -10.48 2.05
CA PHE A 652 28.72 -11.55 2.44
C PHE A 652 27.67 -11.08 3.46
N VAL A 653 28.13 -10.49 4.57
CA VAL A 653 27.25 -10.02 5.65
C VAL A 653 26.23 -9.01 5.13
N LEU A 654 26.67 -8.04 4.32
CA LEU A 654 25.79 -6.97 3.82
C LEU A 654 24.87 -7.45 2.70
N ASN A 655 25.36 -8.27 1.76
CA ASN A 655 24.53 -8.87 0.72
C ASN A 655 23.38 -9.68 1.36
N LEU A 656 23.66 -10.46 2.40
CA LEU A 656 22.66 -11.28 3.10
C LEU A 656 21.74 -10.44 3.99
N SER A 657 22.30 -9.65 4.92
CA SER A 657 21.52 -8.96 5.96
C SER A 657 20.60 -7.88 5.39
N VAL A 658 21.06 -7.07 4.43
CA VAL A 658 20.24 -6.03 3.80
C VAL A 658 19.11 -6.66 3.02
N SER A 659 19.42 -7.69 2.23
CA SER A 659 18.43 -8.34 1.40
C SER A 659 17.36 -9.08 2.20
N PHE A 660 17.78 -9.86 3.21
CA PHE A 660 16.88 -10.51 4.16
C PHE A 660 16.04 -9.49 4.93
N GLY A 661 16.65 -8.41 5.42
CA GLY A 661 15.96 -7.35 6.17
C GLY A 661 14.87 -6.67 5.33
N LEU A 662 15.15 -6.39 4.06
CA LEU A 662 14.16 -5.86 3.11
C LEU A 662 13.05 -6.88 2.80
N SER A 663 13.38 -8.17 2.65
CA SER A 663 12.37 -9.22 2.51
C SER A 663 11.46 -9.33 3.74
N LEU A 664 12.01 -9.25 4.95
CA LEU A 664 11.23 -9.23 6.20
C LEU A 664 10.32 -8.00 6.29
N ILE A 665 10.84 -6.81 5.99
CA ILE A 665 10.03 -5.59 5.94
C ILE A 665 8.91 -5.72 4.91
N THR A 666 9.20 -6.29 3.73
CA THR A 666 8.20 -6.51 2.68
C THR A 666 7.10 -7.46 3.13
N ALA A 667 7.46 -8.60 3.74
CA ALA A 667 6.51 -9.57 4.26
C ALA A 667 5.65 -8.98 5.39
N THR A 668 6.26 -8.29 6.36
CA THR A 668 5.52 -7.66 7.47
C THR A 668 4.54 -6.59 7.01
N ARG A 669 4.91 -5.78 5.99
CA ARG A 669 4.00 -4.81 5.37
C ARG A 669 2.86 -5.48 4.61
N ALA A 670 3.12 -6.56 3.89
CA ALA A 670 2.08 -7.33 3.18
C ALA A 670 1.01 -7.91 4.11
N TYR A 671 1.38 -8.22 5.36
CA TYR A 671 0.50 -8.78 6.39
C TYR A 671 0.05 -7.76 7.46
N GLY A 672 0.29 -6.47 7.24
CA GLY A 672 -0.21 -5.40 8.12
C GLY A 672 0.41 -5.35 9.52
N ILE A 673 1.59 -5.93 9.70
CA ILE A 673 2.27 -5.97 11.00
C ILE A 673 2.94 -4.62 11.26
N GLY A 674 2.65 -4.03 12.41
CA GLY A 674 3.24 -2.76 12.84
C GLY A 674 4.74 -2.88 13.15
N TRP A 675 5.41 -1.73 13.23
CA TRP A 675 6.86 -1.66 13.49
C TRP A 675 7.28 -2.34 14.80
N GLY A 676 6.44 -2.30 15.84
CA GLY A 676 6.69 -2.98 17.11
C GLY A 676 6.94 -4.49 16.94
N GLY A 677 6.12 -5.16 16.12
CA GLY A 677 6.28 -6.59 15.86
C GLY A 677 7.59 -6.93 15.14
N VAL A 678 8.07 -6.05 14.25
CA VAL A 678 9.38 -6.21 13.58
C VAL A 678 10.51 -6.13 14.59
N VAL A 679 10.44 -5.17 15.53
CA VAL A 679 11.44 -5.00 16.59
C VAL A 679 11.48 -6.23 17.50
N ASP A 680 10.32 -6.79 17.85
CA ASP A 680 10.25 -7.99 18.70
C ASP A 680 10.88 -9.21 18.02
N ILE A 681 10.67 -9.38 16.72
CA ILE A 681 11.32 -10.41 15.91
C ILE A 681 12.84 -10.23 15.93
N LEU A 682 13.33 -9.01 15.68
CA LEU A 682 14.78 -8.73 15.69
C LEU A 682 15.41 -9.02 17.06
N LYS A 683 14.73 -8.64 18.15
CA LYS A 683 15.18 -8.96 19.51
C LYS A 683 15.23 -10.47 19.76
N ALA A 684 14.23 -11.22 19.30
CA ALA A 684 14.19 -12.67 19.42
C ALA A 684 15.34 -13.33 18.64
N SER A 685 15.60 -12.89 17.41
CA SER A 685 16.73 -13.38 16.59
C SER A 685 18.08 -13.07 17.26
N TRP A 686 18.25 -11.86 17.80
CA TRP A 686 19.47 -11.48 18.52
C TRP A 686 19.68 -12.31 19.80
N ARG A 687 18.59 -12.57 20.54
CA ARG A 687 18.64 -13.44 21.72
C ARG A 687 19.07 -14.85 21.32
N ARG A 688 18.50 -15.44 20.26
CA ARG A 688 18.90 -16.78 19.79
C ARG A 688 20.36 -16.81 19.34
N TRP A 689 20.81 -15.79 18.62
CA TRP A 689 22.21 -15.66 18.18
C TRP A 689 23.19 -15.69 19.37
N THR A 690 22.85 -15.00 20.46
CA THR A 690 23.69 -14.93 21.66
C THR A 690 23.61 -16.17 22.55
N THR A 691 22.44 -16.83 22.65
CA THR A 691 22.26 -18.01 23.52
C THR A 691 22.60 -19.33 22.84
N HIS A 692 22.34 -19.46 21.54
CA HIS A 692 22.54 -20.68 20.75
C HIS A 692 23.12 -20.38 19.35
N PRO A 693 24.36 -19.83 19.26
CA PRO A 693 24.97 -19.48 17.98
C PRO A 693 25.17 -20.67 17.04
N GLY A 694 25.31 -21.88 17.59
CA GLY A 694 25.47 -23.12 16.81
C GLY A 694 24.32 -23.41 15.85
N ASP A 695 23.11 -22.94 16.17
CA ASP A 695 21.92 -23.13 15.33
C ASP A 695 21.99 -22.33 14.01
N PHE A 696 22.79 -21.26 13.98
CA PHE A 696 23.03 -20.46 12.78
C PHE A 696 24.18 -21.01 11.93
N LEU A 697 24.98 -21.93 12.46
CA LEU A 697 26.11 -22.53 11.75
C LEU A 697 25.76 -23.89 11.14
N LEU A 698 24.96 -24.68 11.87
CA LEU A 698 24.58 -26.04 11.47
C LEU A 698 23.06 -26.16 11.39
N PRO A 699 22.54 -26.89 10.38
CA PRO A 699 21.10 -27.12 10.29
C PRO A 699 20.60 -27.91 11.51
N PRO A 700 19.32 -27.78 11.88
CA PRO A 700 18.75 -28.52 12.99
C PRO A 700 18.96 -30.03 12.83
N ARG A 701 19.26 -30.72 13.93
CA ARG A 701 19.27 -32.18 13.95
C ARG A 701 17.84 -32.64 13.66
N THR A 702 17.65 -33.35 12.55
CA THR A 702 16.39 -33.96 12.09
C THR A 702 15.37 -34.09 13.23
N SER A 703 14.28 -33.33 13.13
CA SER A 703 13.05 -33.66 13.85
C SER A 703 12.56 -34.99 13.29
N GLY A 704 13.03 -36.09 13.88
CA GLY A 704 12.29 -37.34 13.80
C GLY A 704 10.87 -37.03 14.27
N SER A 705 9.89 -37.41 13.47
CA SER A 705 8.47 -37.27 13.75
C SER A 705 8.16 -37.42 15.24
N ARG A 706 7.73 -36.35 15.88
CA ARG A 706 6.90 -36.39 17.09
C ARG A 706 5.67 -35.55 16.84
#